data_AF-A0A257WCB1-F1
#
_entry.id   AF-A0A257WCB1-F1
#
_cell.length_a   1.000
_cell.length_b   1.000
_cell.length_c   1.000
_cell.angle_alpha   90.00
_cell.angle_beta   90.00
_cell.angle_gamma   90.00
#
_symmetry.space_group_name_H-M   'P 1'
#
loop_
_entity.id
_entity.type
_entity.pdbx_description
1 polymer ?
#
loop_
_entity_poly.entity_id
_entity_poly.type
_entity_poly.pdbx_seq_one_letter_code
_entity_poly.pdbx_strand_id
1 'polypeptide(L)'
;MPLRNLIAREILNQLAPDMGLVAGAYLNAKKVNGSGNTALPTPAFNLFIATSSADSVYKFGFAQSILQSGFDPIWIDKNLSPVTTWPAYLAFLNTSITLSDQFFHTNSIPAEFDRIDYSTISLKQLFRRAFESYARIISLAGDMLTASLENSSSHYAHHGLLLAFLRLFGLVQEEMNKFTRKHLEYYYQRVLQLNPAPATPDAVHAVFVPAKTTESHLIEKGTALLGGKDALGKTLLYETSQELVITQASLAGIKTLFLEPHASLPKTENIYASPVAKSEDGQGSPFTTDDLSWTAFGDLRLDPVNSTVINKARIGFFVASPVLHLTEGNRVIDIVWTSDAAGNLILDALITGDWAGLFTIYTTGEKGWEQLTVDNSTISYNAVSKQLKLTLQEQFPMVSGYIETVHQDGLSTQFPALKFVLNQDAPGAYQKFRGISINSIQITTTVSEVTDLSIQNEGGILDPAKPIPLFGSTPKKGSVFYIGHTELEHKRITSLELTLTWQQYLGDLKTSVYDYKKNSVTSPYITGLANNSDFKAQVEFLRNKAWVPVSASPHAAFIDSESKVLNYAIASLPQAQVRPDSYQKSKLSYEPDVRNGYVRMKLVNPSDAFGHAKWPKLFAEQTVLFNANSTNNTIPEAPYTPTLSGLKLKYVATQTIGFDSLYNERDGQFFHLLPFGQDHVRSGALLLPDFQMSVLGANGTVSTEYIESAMYIGISGALARQTISLLLQLNEGSEDISVDHSVLSWNYLSESGWKHLDKSLIGDDTNGLIRSGVLSIQVPVDLPDAITQLPTGLFWIRAGISSGSAGLPKMVDVHLHAVKAFFKDNGNDPQHLAKALPAGAVSRLFEADGQVKKVLQPYASFGGKVTESGSVYYQRVSERLRHKQRAITIWDYEHLVLNQFPEVYMAKCLNHTGFTHGCGNQPQVYRENYAGHVLVVPVPYV
;
A
#
# COMPACT_ATOMS: atom_id res chain seq x y z
N MET A 1 33.74 -63.10 44.77
CA MET A 1 32.76 -62.07 45.22
C MET A 1 33.08 -60.69 44.61
N PRO A 2 32.88 -60.49 43.31
CA PRO A 2 33.22 -59.21 42.65
C PRO A 2 32.25 -58.06 42.99
N LEU A 3 30.94 -58.32 43.18
CA LEU A 3 29.97 -57.28 43.53
C LEU A 3 30.23 -56.70 44.93
N ARG A 4 30.57 -57.56 45.90
CA ARG A 4 30.94 -57.12 47.26
C ARG A 4 32.16 -56.19 47.25
N ASN A 5 33.16 -56.50 46.41
CA ASN A 5 34.34 -55.66 46.26
C ASN A 5 34.02 -54.34 45.56
N LEU A 6 33.09 -54.32 44.61
CA LEU A 6 32.64 -53.10 43.93
C LEU A 6 31.87 -52.18 44.88
N ILE A 7 30.90 -52.73 45.63
CA ILE A 7 30.17 -51.98 46.67
C ILE A 7 31.16 -51.42 47.71
N ALA A 8 32.11 -52.25 48.15
CA ALA A 8 33.14 -51.81 49.08
C ALA A 8 33.98 -50.66 48.53
N ARG A 9 34.35 -50.70 47.24
CA ARG A 9 35.13 -49.65 46.57
C ARG A 9 34.34 -48.36 46.40
N GLU A 10 33.06 -48.43 46.03
CA GLU A 10 32.18 -47.26 45.91
C GLU A 10 31.99 -46.55 47.25
N ILE A 11 31.76 -47.33 48.32
CA ILE A 11 31.64 -46.78 49.68
C ILE A 11 32.95 -46.11 50.10
N LEU A 12 34.09 -46.78 49.95
CA LEU A 12 35.39 -46.25 50.38
C LEU A 12 35.82 -44.98 49.62
N ASN A 13 35.59 -44.93 48.31
CA ASN A 13 36.18 -43.88 47.48
C ASN A 13 35.28 -42.63 47.34
N GLN A 14 33.96 -42.78 47.50
CA GLN A 14 33.01 -41.69 47.23
C GLN A 14 32.14 -41.39 48.45
N LEU A 15 31.51 -42.40 49.04
CA LEU A 15 30.47 -42.18 50.06
C LEU A 15 31.02 -41.94 51.47
N ALA A 16 32.13 -42.60 51.84
CA ALA A 16 32.74 -42.44 53.17
C ALA A 16 33.33 -41.02 53.38
N PRO A 17 34.05 -40.40 52.41
CA PRO A 17 34.48 -39.01 52.53
C PRO A 17 33.30 -38.01 52.63
N ASP A 18 32.29 -38.21 51.78
CA ASP A 18 31.07 -37.39 51.75
C ASP A 18 30.28 -37.47 53.07
N MET A 19 30.20 -38.67 53.65
CA MET A 19 29.62 -38.89 54.98
C MET A 19 30.44 -38.18 56.07
N GLY A 20 31.77 -38.24 56.00
CA GLY A 20 32.67 -37.53 56.91
C GLY A 20 32.47 -36.01 56.88
N LEU A 21 32.31 -35.44 55.69
CA LEU A 21 32.03 -34.01 55.48
C LEU A 21 30.72 -33.58 56.16
N VAL A 22 29.61 -34.30 55.90
CA VAL A 22 28.29 -33.98 56.49
C VAL A 22 28.27 -34.20 58.01
N ALA A 23 28.81 -35.33 58.48
CA ALA A 23 28.85 -35.64 59.91
C ALA A 23 29.74 -34.66 60.68
N GLY A 24 30.89 -34.28 60.12
CA GLY A 24 31.78 -33.26 60.67
C GLY A 24 31.11 -31.89 60.73
N ALA A 25 30.40 -31.48 59.68
CA ALA A 25 29.63 -30.24 59.65
C ALA A 25 28.52 -30.21 60.71
N TYR A 26 27.77 -31.31 60.87
CA TYR A 26 26.72 -31.43 61.89
C TYR A 26 27.28 -31.34 63.32
N LEU A 27 28.39 -32.04 63.60
CA LEU A 27 29.01 -32.05 64.93
C LEU A 27 29.64 -30.71 65.29
N ASN A 28 30.23 -29.99 64.32
CA ASN A 28 30.90 -28.71 64.53
C ASN A 28 30.02 -27.46 64.31
N ALA A 29 28.74 -27.62 63.95
CA ALA A 29 27.83 -26.51 63.64
C ALA A 29 27.76 -25.42 64.75
N LYS A 30 28.07 -25.77 66.01
CA LYS A 30 28.10 -24.84 67.15
C LYS A 30 29.39 -24.01 67.29
N LYS A 31 30.50 -24.39 66.63
CA LYS A 31 31.83 -23.75 66.79
C LYS A 31 32.14 -22.69 65.72
N VAL A 32 31.42 -22.71 64.60
CA VAL A 32 31.62 -21.81 63.46
C VAL A 32 31.00 -20.42 63.68
N ASN A 33 29.99 -20.31 64.55
CA ASN A 33 29.41 -19.03 64.92
C ASN A 33 30.22 -18.42 66.08
N GLY A 34 31.13 -17.51 65.76
CA GLY A 34 31.88 -16.72 66.73
C GLY A 34 30.97 -15.82 67.59
N SER A 35 30.34 -16.38 68.62
CA SER A 35 29.83 -15.65 69.78
C SER A 35 29.52 -16.62 70.91
N GLY A 36 30.09 -16.35 72.09
CA GLY A 36 30.07 -17.24 73.24
C GLY A 36 28.69 -17.72 73.70
N ASN A 37 28.68 -18.97 74.15
CA ASN A 37 27.96 -19.50 75.31
C ASN A 37 26.51 -19.03 75.56
N THR A 38 25.68 -19.06 74.52
CA THR A 38 24.24 -19.28 74.71
C THR A 38 23.84 -20.53 73.94
N ALA A 39 23.27 -21.50 74.65
CA ALA A 39 22.71 -22.68 74.03
C ALA A 39 21.51 -22.26 73.16
N LEU A 40 21.75 -22.05 71.86
CA LEU A 40 20.67 -22.13 70.89
C LEU A 40 20.05 -23.54 71.03
N PRO A 41 18.73 -23.65 71.22
CA PRO A 41 18.09 -24.94 71.30
C PRO A 41 18.48 -25.68 70.02
N THR A 42 18.98 -26.92 70.16
CA THR A 42 19.04 -27.84 69.02
C THR A 42 17.72 -27.68 68.28
N PRO A 43 17.70 -27.18 67.03
CA PRO A 43 16.46 -27.16 66.30
C PRO A 43 16.03 -28.62 66.27
N ALA A 44 14.89 -28.92 66.90
CA ALA A 44 14.24 -30.18 66.67
C ALA A 44 13.92 -30.15 65.17
N PHE A 45 14.78 -30.75 64.37
CA PHE A 45 14.45 -31.14 63.00
C PHE A 45 13.35 -32.18 63.14
N ASN A 46 12.13 -31.72 63.39
CA ASN A 46 10.94 -32.48 63.10
C ASN A 46 10.87 -32.51 61.58
N LEU A 47 11.53 -33.50 60.98
CA LEU A 47 11.20 -33.94 59.63
C LEU A 47 9.71 -34.28 59.65
N PHE A 48 8.89 -33.35 59.17
CA PHE A 48 7.48 -33.60 58.90
C PHE A 48 7.41 -34.64 57.77
N ILE A 49 7.48 -35.91 58.13
CA ILE A 49 7.08 -37.00 57.25
C ILE A 49 5.55 -36.93 57.24
N ALA A 50 4.99 -36.51 56.10
CA ALA A 50 3.56 -36.55 55.88
C ALA A 50 3.05 -37.98 56.15
N THR A 51 1.94 -38.02 56.87
CA THR A 51 1.42 -39.12 57.69
C THR A 51 1.19 -40.47 57.02
N SER A 52 1.19 -41.49 57.89
CA SER A 52 0.57 -42.82 57.83
C SER A 52 1.14 -43.85 56.85
N SER A 53 2.19 -44.55 57.29
CA SER A 53 2.23 -46.01 57.14
C SER A 53 2.57 -46.64 58.50
N ALA A 54 1.86 -47.71 58.85
CA ALA A 54 2.02 -48.44 60.11
C ALA A 54 3.26 -49.35 60.13
N ASP A 55 4.27 -49.08 59.29
CA ASP A 55 5.55 -49.79 59.32
C ASP A 55 6.53 -49.08 60.25
N SER A 56 6.39 -49.42 61.53
CA SER A 56 7.30 -49.05 62.62
C SER A 56 8.67 -49.73 62.56
N VAL A 57 9.16 -50.09 61.37
CA VAL A 57 10.40 -50.87 61.17
C VAL A 57 11.60 -49.99 60.86
N TYR A 58 11.43 -48.76 60.36
CA TYR A 58 12.55 -47.82 60.16
C TYR A 58 12.64 -46.80 61.30
N LYS A 59 13.10 -47.27 62.47
CA LYS A 59 13.58 -46.40 63.55
C LYS A 59 14.93 -45.79 63.16
N PHE A 60 14.97 -44.84 62.24
CA PHE A 60 16.06 -43.88 62.22
C PHE A 60 15.78 -42.87 63.35
N GLY A 61 16.19 -43.25 64.57
CA GLY A 61 16.17 -42.35 65.72
C GLY A 61 17.00 -41.10 65.44
N PHE A 62 16.85 -40.07 66.30
CA PHE A 62 17.62 -38.82 66.31
C PHE A 62 19.05 -39.03 65.78
N ALA A 63 19.58 -38.16 64.91
CA ALA A 63 20.89 -38.30 64.25
C ALA A 63 22.03 -38.76 65.18
N GLN A 64 21.94 -38.40 66.47
CA GLN A 64 22.82 -38.83 67.54
C GLN A 64 22.84 -40.36 67.79
N SER A 65 21.70 -41.05 67.66
CA SER A 65 21.59 -42.52 67.73
C SER A 65 22.30 -43.21 66.56
N ILE A 66 22.19 -42.67 65.34
CA ILE A 66 22.87 -43.18 64.15
C ILE A 66 24.39 -43.05 64.31
N LEU A 67 24.87 -41.92 64.84
CA LEU A 67 26.28 -41.71 65.14
C LEU A 67 26.77 -42.65 66.27
N GLN A 68 25.98 -42.88 67.31
CA GLN A 68 26.35 -43.73 68.46
C GLN A 68 26.31 -45.24 68.16
N SER A 69 25.53 -45.70 67.19
CA SER A 69 25.33 -47.13 66.88
C SER A 69 26.56 -47.81 66.27
N GLY A 70 27.51 -47.04 65.74
CA GLY A 70 28.70 -47.55 65.06
C GLY A 70 28.40 -48.02 63.63
N PHE A 71 29.11 -47.47 62.64
CA PHE A 71 29.11 -48.02 61.28
C PHE A 71 30.29 -48.98 61.09
N ASP A 72 30.17 -49.84 60.08
CA ASP A 72 31.28 -50.69 59.62
C ASP A 72 32.51 -49.81 59.30
N PRO A 73 33.74 -50.24 59.64
CA PRO A 73 34.97 -49.47 59.39
C PRO A 73 35.15 -49.00 57.94
N ILE A 74 34.46 -49.61 56.98
CA ILE A 74 34.46 -49.17 55.58
C ILE A 74 33.91 -47.75 55.36
N TRP A 75 33.10 -47.24 56.31
CA TRP A 75 32.55 -45.88 56.29
C TRP A 75 33.46 -44.83 56.94
N ILE A 76 34.63 -45.26 57.45
CA ILE A 76 35.64 -44.34 57.97
C ILE A 76 36.43 -43.76 56.79
N ASP A 77 36.43 -42.43 56.64
CA ASP A 77 37.24 -41.76 55.62
C ASP A 77 38.73 -41.97 55.91
N LYS A 78 39.37 -42.78 55.07
CA LYS A 78 40.79 -43.12 55.18
C LYS A 78 41.72 -41.93 54.93
N ASN A 79 41.21 -40.84 54.34
CA ASN A 79 41.98 -39.62 54.11
C ASN A 79 42.20 -38.82 55.41
N LEU A 80 41.45 -39.10 56.48
CA LEU A 80 41.49 -38.40 57.76
C LEU A 80 42.38 -39.11 58.82
N SER A 81 43.50 -39.69 58.38
CA SER A 81 44.41 -40.57 59.16
C SER A 81 45.01 -39.94 60.44
N PRO A 82 45.28 -40.71 61.54
CA PRO A 82 45.11 -42.16 61.69
C PRO A 82 43.94 -42.48 62.64
N VAL A 83 42.77 -42.73 62.07
CA VAL A 83 41.59 -43.11 62.84
C VAL A 83 41.04 -44.45 62.37
N THR A 84 41.04 -45.45 63.25
CA THR A 84 40.74 -46.85 62.89
C THR A 84 39.51 -47.41 63.58
N THR A 85 38.92 -46.68 64.54
CA THR A 85 37.70 -47.06 65.24
C THR A 85 36.64 -45.97 65.09
N TRP A 86 35.38 -46.36 65.00
CA TRP A 86 34.26 -45.43 64.85
C TRP A 86 34.18 -44.36 65.96
N PRO A 87 34.40 -44.68 67.25
CA PRO A 87 34.41 -43.66 68.31
C PRO A 87 35.55 -42.65 68.16
N ALA A 88 36.75 -43.11 67.76
CA ALA A 88 37.86 -42.21 67.48
C ALA A 88 37.57 -41.32 66.25
N TYR A 89 36.85 -41.85 65.26
CA TYR A 89 36.46 -41.12 64.04
C TYR A 89 35.51 -39.98 64.37
N LEU A 90 34.48 -40.26 65.16
CA LEU A 90 33.56 -39.23 65.63
C LEU A 90 34.23 -38.18 66.53
N ALA A 91 35.17 -38.60 67.39
CA ALA A 91 35.92 -37.67 68.22
C ALA A 91 36.79 -36.72 67.39
N PHE A 92 37.43 -37.23 66.33
CA PHE A 92 38.19 -36.43 65.37
C PHE A 92 37.28 -35.49 64.56
N LEU A 93 36.15 -35.99 64.05
CA LEU A 93 35.18 -35.16 63.33
C LEU A 93 34.66 -34.01 64.20
N ASN A 94 34.45 -34.22 65.51
CA ASN A 94 33.97 -33.22 66.46
C ASN A 94 35.01 -32.12 66.83
N THR A 95 36.27 -32.26 66.40
CA THR A 95 37.33 -31.28 66.64
C THR A 95 37.88 -30.65 65.37
N SER A 96 37.55 -31.19 64.19
CA SER A 96 38.04 -30.73 62.89
C SER A 96 37.16 -29.61 62.28
N ILE A 97 37.51 -28.35 62.54
CA ILE A 97 36.78 -27.15 62.06
C ILE A 97 36.83 -27.01 60.52
N THR A 98 37.88 -27.51 59.86
CA THR A 98 38.06 -27.40 58.41
C THR A 98 36.96 -28.09 57.60
N LEU A 99 36.39 -29.18 58.12
CA LEU A 99 35.30 -29.90 57.44
C LEU A 99 33.98 -29.10 57.49
N SER A 100 33.71 -28.39 58.59
CA SER A 100 32.56 -27.48 58.65
C SER A 100 32.73 -26.28 57.73
N ASP A 101 33.94 -25.74 57.59
CA ASP A 101 34.23 -24.62 56.68
C ASP A 101 34.06 -25.02 55.21
N GLN A 102 34.46 -26.25 54.84
CA GLN A 102 34.25 -26.81 53.50
C GLN A 102 32.77 -27.03 53.16
N PHE A 103 31.94 -27.39 54.14
CA PHE A 103 30.50 -27.63 53.93
C PHE A 103 29.66 -26.34 53.90
N PHE A 104 29.94 -25.40 54.80
CA PHE A 104 29.18 -24.15 54.96
C PHE A 104 29.81 -22.91 54.29
N HIS A 105 31.01 -23.04 53.70
CA HIS A 105 31.75 -21.99 53.00
C HIS A 105 31.93 -20.69 53.82
N THR A 106 32.54 -20.83 54.99
CA THR A 106 32.54 -19.83 56.08
C THR A 106 33.56 -18.69 55.90
N ASN A 107 34.54 -18.84 55.01
CA ASN A 107 35.66 -17.90 54.89
C ASN A 107 35.35 -16.59 54.12
N SER A 108 34.13 -16.37 53.63
CA SER A 108 33.83 -15.17 52.81
C SER A 108 32.34 -14.79 52.63
N ILE A 109 31.38 -15.48 53.25
CA ILE A 109 29.95 -15.23 53.03
C ILE A 109 29.28 -14.79 54.34
N PRO A 110 28.92 -13.50 54.51
CA PRO A 110 28.36 -13.01 55.78
C PRO A 110 26.89 -13.39 56.00
N ALA A 111 26.08 -13.47 54.94
CA ALA A 111 24.63 -13.63 55.05
C ALA A 111 24.20 -15.08 55.36
N GLU A 112 23.11 -15.23 56.11
CA GLU A 112 22.56 -16.54 56.51
C GLU A 112 21.87 -17.26 55.33
N PHE A 113 21.19 -16.51 54.46
CA PHE A 113 20.54 -17.07 53.26
C PHE A 113 21.54 -17.64 52.26
N ASP A 114 22.64 -16.95 51.98
CA ASP A 114 23.68 -17.45 51.06
C ASP A 114 24.33 -18.75 51.60
N ARG A 115 24.46 -18.90 52.92
CA ARG A 115 24.94 -20.14 53.56
C ARG A 115 23.95 -21.29 53.40
N ILE A 116 22.65 -21.00 53.46
CA ILE A 116 21.58 -21.99 53.18
C ILE A 116 21.64 -22.43 51.72
N ASP A 117 21.84 -21.50 50.78
CA ASP A 117 21.94 -21.83 49.36
C ASP A 117 23.17 -22.69 49.05
N TYR A 118 24.35 -22.32 49.57
CA TYR A 118 25.57 -23.12 49.40
C TYR A 118 25.45 -24.51 50.04
N SER A 119 24.93 -24.61 51.26
CA SER A 119 24.72 -25.92 51.92
C SER A 119 23.69 -26.78 51.18
N THR A 120 22.67 -26.17 50.58
CA THR A 120 21.69 -26.88 49.73
C THR A 120 22.36 -27.40 48.45
N ILE A 121 23.24 -26.61 47.82
CA ILE A 121 24.02 -27.04 46.65
C ILE A 121 24.94 -28.22 47.02
N SER A 122 25.65 -28.12 48.15
CA SER A 122 26.51 -29.19 48.66
C SER A 122 25.72 -30.47 48.92
N LEU A 123 24.59 -30.38 49.62
CA LEU A 123 23.69 -31.52 49.87
C LEU A 123 23.16 -32.14 48.57
N LYS A 124 22.80 -31.32 47.58
CA LYS A 124 22.34 -31.81 46.28
C LYS A 124 23.44 -32.57 45.53
N GLN A 125 24.69 -32.08 45.57
CA GLN A 125 25.82 -32.79 44.97
C GLN A 125 26.12 -34.12 45.67
N LEU A 126 26.07 -34.13 47.01
CA LEU A 126 26.25 -35.34 47.82
C LEU A 126 25.17 -36.38 47.52
N PHE A 127 23.91 -35.98 47.50
CA PHE A 127 22.79 -36.85 47.14
C PHE A 127 22.94 -37.41 45.72
N ARG A 128 23.31 -36.55 44.76
CA ARG A 128 23.54 -36.97 43.37
C ARG A 128 24.61 -38.06 43.28
N ARG A 129 25.75 -37.90 43.95
CA ARG A 129 26.82 -38.91 43.96
C ARG A 129 26.33 -40.23 44.58
N ALA A 130 25.63 -40.16 45.70
CA ALA A 130 25.04 -41.35 46.33
C ALA A 130 24.04 -42.08 45.41
N PHE A 131 23.17 -41.32 44.74
CA PHE A 131 22.19 -41.88 43.80
C PHE A 131 22.86 -42.47 42.55
N GLU A 132 23.86 -41.80 41.98
CA GLU A 132 24.61 -42.31 40.83
C GLU A 132 25.36 -43.60 41.17
N SER A 133 25.99 -43.70 42.33
CA SER A 133 26.63 -44.94 42.77
C SER A 133 25.60 -46.05 43.02
N TYR A 134 24.43 -45.74 43.58
CA TYR A 134 23.32 -46.70 43.70
C TYR A 134 22.82 -47.19 42.34
N ALA A 135 22.56 -46.29 41.39
CA ALA A 135 22.10 -46.63 40.05
C ALA A 135 23.15 -47.45 39.27
N ARG A 136 24.44 -47.10 39.41
CA ARG A 136 25.57 -47.88 38.86
C ARG A 136 25.60 -49.29 39.43
N ILE A 137 25.45 -49.44 40.75
CA ILE A 137 25.41 -50.76 41.40
C ILE A 137 24.24 -51.60 40.88
N ILE A 138 23.05 -51.01 40.71
CA ILE A 138 21.88 -51.74 40.15
C ILE A 138 22.14 -52.19 38.72
N SER A 139 22.60 -51.27 37.87
CA SER A 139 22.87 -51.56 36.45
C SER A 139 23.91 -52.68 36.31
N LEU A 140 25.05 -52.54 37.00
CA LEU A 140 26.12 -53.53 37.00
C LEU A 140 25.73 -54.83 37.69
N ALA A 141 24.84 -54.81 38.69
CA ALA A 141 24.35 -56.03 39.33
C ALA A 141 23.58 -56.91 38.33
N GLY A 142 22.82 -56.33 37.39
CA GLY A 142 22.16 -57.07 36.31
C GLY A 142 23.16 -57.76 35.38
N ASP A 143 24.19 -57.03 34.94
CA ASP A 143 25.24 -57.58 34.07
C ASP A 143 26.08 -58.63 34.79
N MET A 144 26.44 -58.38 36.04
CA MET A 144 27.22 -59.30 36.87
C MET A 144 26.41 -60.54 37.27
N LEU A 145 25.08 -60.42 37.43
CA LEU A 145 24.18 -61.55 37.58
C LEU A 145 24.17 -62.37 36.30
N THR A 146 23.98 -61.74 35.15
CA THR A 146 23.98 -62.42 33.84
C THR A 146 25.31 -63.13 33.58
N ALA A 147 26.43 -62.44 33.79
CA ALA A 147 27.77 -63.01 33.66
C ALA A 147 28.04 -64.14 34.68
N SER A 148 27.53 -64.02 35.91
CA SER A 148 27.59 -65.10 36.90
C SER A 148 26.81 -66.33 36.41
N LEU A 149 25.62 -66.14 35.85
CA LEU A 149 24.76 -67.24 35.38
C LEU A 149 25.30 -67.92 34.11
N GLU A 150 25.99 -67.19 33.25
CA GLU A 150 26.47 -67.70 31.95
C GLU A 150 27.92 -68.20 31.98
N ASN A 151 28.81 -67.56 32.76
CA ASN A 151 30.26 -67.81 32.70
C ASN A 151 30.83 -68.49 33.96
N SER A 152 30.04 -68.73 35.01
CA SER A 152 30.51 -69.41 36.21
C SER A 152 30.12 -70.88 36.24
N SER A 153 31.09 -71.78 36.36
CA SER A 153 30.88 -73.22 36.55
C SER A 153 30.59 -73.61 38.01
N SER A 154 30.42 -72.63 38.92
CA SER A 154 30.27 -72.84 40.36
C SER A 154 28.82 -73.08 40.82
N HIS A 155 27.84 -73.03 39.92
CA HIS A 155 26.43 -73.22 40.26
C HIS A 155 26.08 -74.70 40.34
N TYR A 156 25.27 -75.09 41.33
CA TYR A 156 24.77 -76.46 41.39
C TYR A 156 23.84 -76.75 40.20
N ALA A 157 23.89 -77.99 39.68
CA ALA A 157 23.15 -78.40 38.47
C ALA A 157 21.63 -78.09 38.51
N HIS A 158 21.00 -78.14 39.69
CA HIS A 158 19.58 -77.82 39.85
C HIS A 158 19.25 -76.33 39.62
N HIS A 159 20.19 -75.41 39.86
CA HIS A 159 20.00 -73.98 39.55
C HIS A 159 20.03 -73.73 38.03
N GLY A 160 20.89 -74.42 37.30
CA GLY A 160 20.95 -74.35 35.83
C GLY A 160 19.65 -74.82 35.17
N LEU A 161 19.04 -75.90 35.68
CA LEU A 161 17.75 -76.40 35.21
C LEU A 161 16.62 -75.37 35.43
N LEU A 162 16.57 -74.73 36.61
CA LEU A 162 15.58 -73.70 36.91
C LEU A 162 15.73 -72.47 36.01
N LEU A 163 16.96 -72.03 35.73
CA LEU A 163 17.22 -70.91 34.83
C LEU A 163 16.83 -71.23 33.38
N ALA A 164 17.13 -72.44 32.90
CA ALA A 164 16.69 -72.89 31.60
C ALA A 164 15.15 -72.89 31.50
N PHE A 165 14.46 -73.37 32.54
CA PHE A 165 13.01 -73.29 32.62
C PHE A 165 12.50 -71.83 32.55
N LEU A 166 13.06 -70.91 33.33
CA LEU A 166 12.63 -69.50 33.33
C LEU A 166 12.85 -68.82 31.96
N ARG A 167 13.97 -69.12 31.27
CA ARG A 167 14.22 -68.63 29.91
C ARG A 167 13.21 -69.17 28.90
N LEU A 168 12.92 -70.48 28.97
CA LEU A 168 11.90 -71.11 28.11
C LEU A 168 10.49 -70.58 28.41
N PHE A 169 10.15 -70.39 29.69
CA PHE A 169 8.88 -69.80 30.10
C PHE A 169 8.73 -68.35 29.63
N GLY A 170 9.81 -67.57 29.61
CA GLY A 170 9.84 -66.21 29.06
C GLY A 170 9.36 -66.15 27.60
N LEU A 171 9.77 -67.11 26.76
CA LEU A 171 9.32 -67.18 25.36
C LEU A 171 7.80 -67.41 25.26
N VAL A 172 7.26 -68.30 26.10
CA VAL A 172 5.81 -68.57 26.18
C VAL A 172 5.06 -67.35 26.69
N GLN A 173 5.60 -66.65 27.69
CA GLN A 173 5.02 -65.43 28.23
C GLN A 173 4.98 -64.32 27.16
N GLU A 174 6.05 -64.14 26.37
CA GLU A 174 6.08 -63.18 25.27
C GLU A 174 5.03 -63.50 24.19
N GLU A 175 4.83 -64.77 23.87
CA GLU A 175 3.80 -65.17 22.90
C GLU A 175 2.39 -64.94 23.46
N MET A 176 2.15 -65.30 24.73
CA MET A 176 0.87 -65.09 25.41
C MET A 176 0.53 -63.61 25.52
N ASN A 177 1.52 -62.74 25.76
CA ASN A 177 1.33 -61.29 25.82
C ASN A 177 0.93 -60.67 24.47
N LYS A 178 1.13 -61.36 23.33
CA LYS A 178 0.67 -60.91 22.01
C LYS A 178 -0.81 -61.19 21.76
N PHE A 179 -1.46 -62.05 22.57
CA PHE A 179 -2.83 -62.50 22.34
C PHE A 179 -3.84 -61.35 22.28
N THR A 180 -3.78 -60.42 23.23
CA THR A 180 -4.70 -59.26 23.30
C THR A 180 -4.65 -58.42 22.02
N ARG A 181 -3.44 -58.17 21.48
CA ARG A 181 -3.26 -57.47 20.22
C ARG A 181 -3.83 -58.25 19.03
N LYS A 182 -3.51 -59.55 18.92
CA LYS A 182 -4.03 -60.41 17.84
C LYS A 182 -5.56 -60.47 17.83
N HIS A 183 -6.19 -60.57 19.01
CA HIS A 183 -7.65 -60.54 19.12
C HIS A 183 -8.20 -59.18 18.68
N LEU A 184 -7.60 -58.07 19.10
CA LEU A 184 -8.03 -56.73 18.70
C LEU A 184 -7.96 -56.55 17.18
N GLU A 185 -6.85 -56.96 16.56
CA GLU A 185 -6.64 -56.95 15.10
C GLU A 185 -7.70 -57.79 14.38
N TYR A 186 -7.96 -59.01 14.87
CA TYR A 186 -9.02 -59.86 14.33
C TYR A 186 -10.39 -59.19 14.39
N TYR A 187 -10.76 -58.60 15.52
CA TYR A 187 -12.04 -57.94 15.68
C TYR A 187 -12.18 -56.73 14.75
N TYR A 188 -11.16 -55.87 14.66
CA TYR A 188 -11.21 -54.68 13.82
C TYR A 188 -11.19 -55.02 12.31
N GLN A 189 -10.27 -55.89 11.88
CA GLN A 189 -10.05 -56.15 10.45
C GLN A 189 -10.95 -57.26 9.88
N ARG A 190 -11.27 -58.31 10.65
CA ARG A 190 -12.05 -59.45 10.15
C ARG A 190 -13.54 -59.34 10.48
N VAL A 191 -13.89 -58.91 11.69
CA VAL A 191 -15.29 -58.80 12.12
C VAL A 191 -15.91 -57.47 11.67
N LEU A 192 -15.28 -56.34 12.02
CA LEU A 192 -15.77 -55.01 11.67
C LEU A 192 -15.33 -54.54 10.28
N GLN A 193 -14.36 -55.20 9.66
CA GLN A 193 -13.83 -54.90 8.32
C GLN A 193 -13.33 -53.45 8.16
N LEU A 194 -12.83 -52.87 9.24
CA LEU A 194 -12.22 -51.54 9.23
C LEU A 194 -10.78 -51.69 8.77
N ASN A 195 -10.52 -51.40 7.50
CA ASN A 195 -9.16 -51.47 6.96
C ASN A 195 -8.37 -50.18 7.29
N PRO A 196 -7.02 -50.27 7.32
CA PRO A 196 -6.17 -49.08 7.38
C PRO A 196 -6.45 -48.14 6.22
N ALA A 197 -6.42 -46.83 6.48
CA ALA A 197 -6.56 -45.84 5.43
C ALA A 197 -5.38 -45.93 4.44
N PRO A 198 -5.64 -45.91 3.11
CA PRO A 198 -4.58 -45.92 2.11
C PRO A 198 -3.76 -44.62 2.19
N ALA A 199 -2.55 -44.66 1.64
CA ALA A 199 -1.76 -43.44 1.45
C ALA A 199 -2.49 -42.44 0.53
N THR A 200 -2.38 -41.16 0.86
CA THR A 200 -2.86 -40.06 0.03
C THR A 200 -1.65 -39.35 -0.58
N PRO A 201 -1.59 -39.20 -1.92
CA PRO A 201 -0.47 -38.51 -2.55
C PRO A 201 -0.43 -37.05 -2.10
N ASP A 202 0.78 -36.53 -1.87
CA ASP A 202 0.99 -35.10 -1.65
C ASP A 202 0.89 -34.34 -2.97
N ALA A 203 0.66 -33.03 -2.84
CA ALA A 203 0.56 -32.11 -3.94
C ALA A 203 1.62 -31.01 -3.83
N VAL A 204 2.05 -30.50 -4.98
CA VAL A 204 2.94 -29.34 -5.10
C VAL A 204 2.34 -28.32 -6.06
N HIS A 205 2.62 -27.04 -5.82
CA HIS A 205 2.43 -26.01 -6.83
C HIS A 205 3.70 -25.89 -7.67
N ALA A 206 3.60 -26.23 -8.95
CA ALA A 206 4.68 -26.13 -9.92
C ALA A 206 4.49 -24.88 -10.79
N VAL A 207 5.53 -24.06 -10.87
CA VAL A 207 5.60 -22.83 -11.66
C VAL A 207 6.54 -23.06 -12.84
N PHE A 208 6.05 -22.85 -14.05
CA PHE A 208 6.80 -23.08 -15.28
C PHE A 208 7.42 -21.77 -15.79
N VAL A 209 8.72 -21.79 -16.04
CA VAL A 209 9.42 -20.67 -16.67
C VAL A 209 9.65 -21.03 -18.15
N PRO A 210 9.03 -20.33 -19.11
CA PRO A 210 9.21 -20.60 -20.53
C PRO A 210 10.63 -20.24 -21.01
N ALA A 211 11.09 -20.89 -22.09
CA ALA A 211 12.30 -20.48 -22.79
C ALA A 211 12.08 -19.14 -23.51
N LYS A 212 13.16 -18.37 -23.77
CA LYS A 212 13.06 -17.03 -24.38
C LYS A 212 12.44 -17.05 -25.79
N THR A 213 12.49 -18.18 -26.49
CA THR A 213 11.95 -18.38 -27.84
C THR A 213 10.50 -18.87 -27.83
N THR A 214 9.94 -19.20 -26.67
CA THR A 214 8.60 -19.80 -26.54
C THR A 214 7.54 -18.71 -26.55
N GLU A 215 6.86 -18.48 -27.67
CA GLU A 215 5.75 -17.53 -27.71
C GLU A 215 4.53 -18.04 -26.92
N SER A 216 4.16 -19.29 -27.17
CA SER A 216 3.09 -20.01 -26.46
C SER A 216 3.35 -21.52 -26.55
N HIS A 217 3.13 -22.24 -25.46
CA HIS A 217 3.29 -23.69 -25.43
C HIS A 217 2.33 -24.34 -24.42
N LEU A 218 1.74 -25.47 -24.78
CA LEU A 218 0.79 -26.22 -23.96
C LEU A 218 1.53 -27.28 -23.15
N ILE A 219 1.37 -27.23 -21.83
CA ILE A 219 1.74 -28.33 -20.93
C ILE A 219 0.50 -29.20 -20.75
N GLU A 220 0.57 -30.45 -21.20
CA GLU A 220 -0.55 -31.38 -21.08
C GLU A 220 -0.78 -31.79 -19.62
N LYS A 221 -2.02 -32.16 -19.31
CA LYS A 221 -2.35 -32.83 -18.06
C LYS A 221 -1.59 -34.15 -17.96
N GLY A 222 -1.02 -34.45 -16.80
CA GLY A 222 -0.23 -35.66 -16.58
C GLY A 222 1.26 -35.52 -16.93
N THR A 223 1.72 -34.32 -17.29
CA THR A 223 3.15 -34.06 -17.53
C THR A 223 3.96 -34.37 -16.27
N ALA A 224 4.97 -35.23 -16.40
CA ALA A 224 5.77 -35.72 -15.28
C ALA A 224 6.91 -34.75 -14.89
N LEU A 225 6.99 -34.43 -13.60
CA LEU A 225 7.96 -33.55 -12.97
C LEU A 225 8.87 -34.34 -12.03
N LEU A 226 10.15 -33.99 -11.99
CA LEU A 226 11.15 -34.71 -11.20
C LEU A 226 11.34 -34.05 -9.84
N GLY A 227 10.93 -34.73 -8.77
CA GLY A 227 10.99 -34.28 -7.37
C GLY A 227 12.17 -34.83 -6.56
N GLY A 228 13.20 -35.36 -7.23
CA GLY A 228 14.37 -35.97 -6.58
C GLY A 228 14.22 -37.49 -6.42
N LYS A 229 14.73 -38.02 -5.30
CA LYS A 229 14.69 -39.45 -4.97
C LYS A 229 14.28 -39.66 -3.52
N ASP A 230 13.60 -40.78 -3.26
CA ASP A 230 13.28 -41.22 -1.90
C ASP A 230 14.47 -41.92 -1.22
N ALA A 231 14.27 -42.37 0.02
CA ALA A 231 15.28 -43.08 0.81
C ALA A 231 15.65 -44.45 0.22
N LEU A 232 14.80 -45.04 -0.64
CA LEU A 232 15.07 -46.28 -1.39
C LEU A 232 15.80 -46.00 -2.73
N GLY A 233 16.11 -44.74 -3.02
CA GLY A 233 16.79 -44.32 -4.25
C GLY A 233 15.89 -44.31 -5.49
N LYS A 234 14.57 -44.51 -5.34
CA LYS A 234 13.60 -44.41 -6.44
C LYS A 234 13.25 -42.96 -6.70
N THR A 235 13.03 -42.63 -7.97
CA THR A 235 12.68 -41.27 -8.39
C THR A 235 11.28 -40.90 -7.92
N LEU A 236 11.14 -39.68 -7.41
CA LEU A 236 9.85 -39.08 -7.08
C LEU A 236 9.31 -38.37 -8.32
N LEU A 237 8.14 -38.79 -8.79
CA LEU A 237 7.47 -38.21 -9.95
C LEU A 237 6.17 -37.52 -9.51
N TYR A 238 5.96 -36.30 -10.01
CA TYR A 238 4.72 -35.55 -9.82
C TYR A 238 4.07 -35.31 -11.18
N GLU A 239 2.76 -35.49 -11.28
CA GLU A 239 2.01 -35.30 -12.52
C GLU A 239 1.10 -34.08 -12.42
N THR A 240 1.11 -33.22 -13.45
CA THR A 240 0.25 -32.03 -13.52
C THR A 240 -1.24 -32.42 -13.47
N SER A 241 -2.02 -31.71 -12.65
CA SER A 241 -3.44 -32.03 -12.44
C SER A 241 -4.34 -31.62 -13.61
N GLN A 242 -3.91 -30.62 -14.37
CA GLN A 242 -4.60 -30.02 -15.50
C GLN A 242 -3.60 -29.52 -16.54
N GLU A 243 -4.10 -29.24 -17.74
CA GLU A 243 -3.31 -28.60 -18.79
C GLU A 243 -3.13 -27.10 -18.49
N LEU A 244 -2.02 -26.52 -18.91
CA LEU A 244 -1.77 -25.08 -18.80
C LEU A 244 -1.03 -24.57 -20.03
N VAL A 245 -1.26 -23.31 -20.41
CA VAL A 245 -0.50 -22.67 -21.49
C VAL A 245 0.54 -21.74 -20.87
N ILE A 246 1.81 -21.95 -21.21
CA ILE A 246 2.91 -21.04 -20.86
C ILE A 246 3.17 -20.08 -22.01
N THR A 247 3.49 -18.83 -21.67
CA THR A 247 3.68 -17.72 -22.63
C THR A 247 4.79 -16.80 -22.13
N GLN A 248 5.28 -15.85 -22.92
CA GLN A 248 6.22 -14.83 -22.40
C GLN A 248 5.59 -13.82 -21.42
N ALA A 249 4.33 -14.02 -21.01
CA ALA A 249 3.70 -13.13 -20.05
C ALA A 249 4.45 -13.12 -18.71
N SER A 250 4.61 -11.94 -18.11
CA SER A 250 5.30 -11.81 -16.84
C SER A 250 4.62 -10.80 -15.92
N LEU A 251 4.72 -11.03 -14.61
CA LEU A 251 4.13 -10.18 -13.59
C LEU A 251 4.93 -8.88 -13.55
N ALA A 252 4.31 -7.79 -13.99
CA ALA A 252 4.96 -6.48 -14.05
C ALA A 252 4.92 -5.75 -12.71
N GLY A 253 3.86 -5.96 -11.92
CA GLY A 253 3.76 -5.40 -10.58
C GLY A 253 2.40 -5.64 -9.93
N ILE A 254 2.37 -5.47 -8.61
CA ILE A 254 1.17 -5.54 -7.78
C ILE A 254 1.02 -4.20 -7.06
N LYS A 255 -0.19 -3.63 -7.10
CA LYS A 255 -0.54 -2.37 -6.43
C LYS A 255 -1.74 -2.58 -5.54
N THR A 256 -1.89 -1.79 -4.48
CA THR A 256 -3.07 -1.87 -3.60
C THR A 256 -3.68 -0.50 -3.35
N LEU A 257 -4.99 -0.47 -3.19
CA LEU A 257 -5.77 0.70 -2.85
C LEU A 257 -6.62 0.36 -1.63
N PHE A 258 -6.58 1.20 -0.60
CA PHE A 258 -7.37 1.04 0.61
C PHE A 258 -8.09 2.36 0.94
N LEU A 259 -9.41 2.31 1.00
CA LEU A 259 -10.28 3.41 1.39
C LEU A 259 -10.66 3.19 2.85
N GLU A 260 -10.04 3.93 3.75
CA GLU A 260 -10.23 3.79 5.19
C GLU A 260 -11.70 4.09 5.56
N PRO A 261 -12.43 3.10 6.12
CA PRO A 261 -13.81 3.30 6.54
C PRO A 261 -13.86 4.15 7.81
N HIS A 262 -14.70 5.19 7.79
CA HIS A 262 -14.91 6.06 8.95
C HIS A 262 -15.85 5.39 9.98
N ALA A 263 -15.56 5.56 11.28
CA ALA A 263 -16.28 4.92 12.40
C ALA A 263 -17.77 5.29 12.55
N SER A 264 -18.30 6.16 11.70
CA SER A 264 -19.70 6.62 11.75
C SER A 264 -20.18 6.90 10.33
N LEU A 265 -21.06 6.03 9.80
CA LEU A 265 -21.65 6.04 8.43
C LEU A 265 -20.68 5.58 7.31
N PRO A 266 -21.18 5.19 6.11
CA PRO A 266 -20.35 4.77 4.97
C PRO A 266 -19.60 5.96 4.35
N LYS A 267 -18.72 6.56 5.14
CA LYS A 267 -17.85 7.66 4.76
C LYS A 267 -16.42 7.12 4.67
N THR A 268 -15.69 7.59 3.68
CA THR A 268 -14.25 7.30 3.57
C THR A 268 -13.47 8.41 4.27
N GLU A 269 -12.59 8.05 5.18
CA GLU A 269 -11.77 9.02 5.91
C GLU A 269 -10.60 9.48 5.03
N ASN A 270 -9.70 8.55 4.70
CA ASN A 270 -8.57 8.74 3.80
C ASN A 270 -8.45 7.58 2.81
N ILE A 271 -7.70 7.82 1.75
CA ILE A 271 -7.41 6.84 0.71
C ILE A 271 -5.90 6.61 0.70
N TYR A 272 -5.50 5.35 0.74
CA TYR A 272 -4.11 4.91 0.73
C TYR A 272 -3.83 4.08 -0.53
N ALA A 273 -2.66 4.28 -1.12
CA ALA A 273 -2.28 3.58 -2.33
C ALA A 273 -0.80 3.19 -2.29
N SER A 274 -0.52 1.91 -2.49
CA SER A 274 0.84 1.36 -2.50
C SER A 274 1.22 0.95 -3.92
N PRO A 275 2.13 1.68 -4.60
CA PRO A 275 2.57 1.37 -5.96
C PRO A 275 3.37 0.06 -6.09
N VAL A 276 3.98 -0.41 -4.99
CA VAL A 276 4.72 -1.68 -4.90
C VAL A 276 4.22 -2.46 -3.69
N ALA A 277 3.10 -3.17 -3.84
CA ALA A 277 2.42 -3.85 -2.72
C ALA A 277 3.29 -4.89 -2.00
N LYS A 278 4.13 -5.61 -2.78
CA LYS A 278 5.18 -6.54 -2.32
C LYS A 278 6.36 -5.78 -1.73
N SER A 279 6.13 -5.14 -0.60
CA SER A 279 7.17 -4.45 0.17
C SER A 279 6.67 -4.21 1.58
N GLU A 280 7.54 -3.84 2.51
CA GLU A 280 7.15 -3.47 3.86
C GLU A 280 6.44 -2.10 3.87
N ASP A 281 7.01 -1.12 3.17
CA ASP A 281 6.54 0.27 3.16
C ASP A 281 5.54 0.61 2.06
N GLY A 282 5.28 -0.29 1.11
CA GLY A 282 4.36 -0.07 -0.03
C GLY A 282 5.00 0.65 -1.21
N GLN A 283 6.28 1.01 -1.08
CA GLN A 283 7.08 1.76 -2.05
C GLN A 283 8.29 0.98 -2.58
N GLY A 284 8.56 -0.22 -2.03
CA GLY A 284 9.58 -1.14 -2.53
C GLY A 284 10.65 -1.52 -1.50
N SER A 285 10.52 -1.10 -0.23
CA SER A 285 11.46 -1.50 0.81
C SER A 285 11.36 -3.01 1.11
N PRO A 286 12.50 -3.69 1.37
CA PRO A 286 12.51 -5.11 1.70
C PRO A 286 11.82 -5.37 3.05
N PHE A 287 11.27 -6.57 3.22
CA PHE A 287 10.70 -7.00 4.50
C PHE A 287 11.78 -7.21 5.56
N THR A 288 11.51 -6.74 6.78
CA THR A 288 12.31 -7.01 7.98
C THR A 288 11.86 -8.25 8.75
N THR A 289 10.64 -8.75 8.52
CA THR A 289 10.07 -9.93 9.18
C THR A 289 10.37 -11.22 8.43
N ASP A 290 10.50 -12.32 9.17
CA ASP A 290 10.80 -13.65 8.60
C ASP A 290 9.63 -14.26 7.79
N ASP A 291 8.40 -13.80 8.01
CA ASP A 291 7.20 -14.32 7.35
C ASP A 291 7.03 -13.83 5.90
N LEU A 292 7.73 -12.75 5.52
CA LEU A 292 7.75 -12.12 4.18
C LEU A 292 6.35 -11.83 3.59
N SER A 293 5.32 -11.78 4.44
CA SER A 293 3.91 -11.67 4.03
C SER A 293 3.44 -10.22 4.06
N TRP A 294 2.51 -9.86 3.16
CA TRP A 294 1.96 -8.51 3.07
C TRP A 294 0.43 -8.49 2.92
N THR A 295 -0.15 -7.35 3.25
CA THR A 295 -1.58 -7.03 3.11
C THR A 295 -1.94 -6.79 1.64
N ALA A 296 -2.42 -7.84 0.95
CA ALA A 296 -2.79 -7.75 -0.48
C ALA A 296 -4.00 -6.83 -0.74
N PHE A 297 -4.82 -6.56 0.26
CA PHE A 297 -5.94 -5.63 0.20
C PHE A 297 -5.65 -4.38 1.00
N GLY A 298 -4.40 -3.90 0.95
CA GLY A 298 -3.96 -2.65 1.56
C GLY A 298 -4.19 -2.56 3.07
N ASP A 299 -3.65 -1.52 3.66
CA ASP A 299 -3.64 -1.29 5.09
C ASP A 299 -3.14 0.12 5.42
N LEU A 300 -3.27 0.49 6.69
CA LEU A 300 -2.62 1.65 7.27
C LEU A 300 -1.16 1.32 7.56
N ARG A 301 -0.30 1.47 6.55
CA ARG A 301 1.15 1.25 6.73
C ARG A 301 1.74 2.35 7.58
N LEU A 302 2.64 1.97 8.48
CA LEU A 302 3.35 2.90 9.34
C LEU A 302 4.80 3.05 8.88
N ASP A 303 5.30 4.28 8.92
CA ASP A 303 6.73 4.56 8.84
C ASP A 303 7.44 3.84 10.01
N PRO A 304 8.41 2.95 9.75
CA PRO A 304 9.10 2.20 10.79
C PRO A 304 9.92 3.08 11.75
N VAL A 305 10.28 4.31 11.35
CA VAL A 305 11.05 5.25 12.17
C VAL A 305 10.12 6.15 12.99
N ASN A 306 9.10 6.74 12.34
CA ASN A 306 8.27 7.79 12.94
C ASN A 306 6.91 7.29 13.44
N SER A 307 6.54 6.04 13.16
CA SER A 307 5.22 5.45 13.48
C SER A 307 4.04 6.29 12.94
N THR A 308 4.24 6.97 11.82
CA THR A 308 3.20 7.77 11.15
C THR A 308 2.63 7.00 9.97
N VAL A 309 1.33 7.20 9.67
CA VAL A 309 0.71 6.54 8.54
C VAL A 309 1.28 7.08 7.23
N ILE A 310 1.76 6.18 6.37
CA ILE A 310 2.35 6.50 5.06
C ILE A 310 1.41 6.11 3.91
N ASN A 311 1.81 6.43 2.67
CA ASN A 311 1.12 6.05 1.43
C ASN A 311 -0.29 6.64 1.24
N LYS A 312 -0.57 7.82 1.78
CA LYS A 312 -1.78 8.56 1.38
C LYS A 312 -1.78 8.75 -0.13
N ALA A 313 -2.87 8.35 -0.77
CA ALA A 313 -3.02 8.37 -2.20
C ALA A 313 -3.00 9.81 -2.73
N ARG A 314 -2.33 10.02 -3.86
CA ARG A 314 -2.40 11.29 -4.57
C ARG A 314 -3.62 11.29 -5.47
N ILE A 315 -4.69 11.98 -5.05
CA ILE A 315 -5.96 12.06 -5.77
C ILE A 315 -6.39 13.50 -6.02
N GLY A 316 -7.22 13.73 -7.03
CA GLY A 316 -7.66 15.06 -7.40
C GLY A 316 -8.16 15.15 -8.84
N PHE A 317 -7.98 16.31 -9.48
CA PHE A 317 -8.38 16.52 -10.86
C PHE A 317 -7.57 17.62 -11.55
N PHE A 318 -7.65 17.64 -12.88
CA PHE A 318 -7.04 18.63 -13.74
C PHE A 318 -8.10 19.29 -14.61
N VAL A 319 -7.96 20.60 -14.82
CA VAL A 319 -8.76 21.37 -15.77
C VAL A 319 -7.81 21.99 -16.78
N ALA A 320 -7.84 21.51 -18.02
CA ALA A 320 -6.96 21.98 -19.10
C ALA A 320 -7.78 22.77 -20.12
N SER A 321 -7.37 24.01 -20.41
CA SER A 321 -8.11 24.87 -21.34
C SER A 321 -7.23 25.96 -21.97
N PRO A 322 -7.46 26.32 -23.26
CA PRO A 322 -6.74 27.42 -23.90
C PRO A 322 -6.87 28.77 -23.19
N VAL A 323 -7.97 29.01 -22.45
CA VAL A 323 -8.13 30.28 -21.71
C VAL A 323 -7.17 30.43 -20.54
N LEU A 324 -6.59 29.33 -20.06
CA LEU A 324 -5.61 29.31 -18.98
C LEU A 324 -4.20 29.72 -19.43
N HIS A 325 -3.97 30.04 -20.71
CA HIS A 325 -2.69 30.58 -21.17
C HIS A 325 -2.50 32.01 -20.66
N LEU A 326 -1.72 32.22 -19.61
CA LEU A 326 -1.66 33.49 -18.87
C LEU A 326 -0.20 33.90 -18.61
N THR A 327 0.32 34.75 -19.47
CA THR A 327 1.74 35.11 -19.59
C THR A 327 2.19 36.23 -18.66
N GLU A 328 1.33 37.23 -18.39
CA GLU A 328 1.69 38.38 -17.54
C GLU A 328 0.46 39.11 -16.96
N GLY A 329 0.73 40.17 -16.18
CA GLY A 329 -0.28 41.04 -15.59
C GLY A 329 -0.99 40.45 -14.38
N ASN A 330 -2.03 41.16 -13.92
CA ASN A 330 -2.92 40.68 -12.87
C ASN A 330 -3.97 39.76 -13.48
N ARG A 331 -3.97 38.50 -13.06
CA ARG A 331 -4.76 37.43 -13.69
C ARG A 331 -5.74 36.85 -12.68
N VAL A 332 -7.02 36.86 -13.03
CA VAL A 332 -8.09 36.24 -12.23
C VAL A 332 -8.72 35.13 -13.06
N ILE A 333 -8.84 33.95 -12.47
CA ILE A 333 -9.48 32.77 -13.06
C ILE A 333 -10.74 32.47 -12.26
N ASP A 334 -11.88 32.56 -12.92
CA ASP A 334 -13.19 32.21 -12.40
C ASP A 334 -13.64 30.88 -12.99
N ILE A 335 -13.87 29.88 -12.15
CA ILE A 335 -14.37 28.55 -12.52
C ILE A 335 -15.78 28.41 -11.97
N VAL A 336 -16.74 28.14 -12.84
CA VAL A 336 -18.14 27.92 -12.48
C VAL A 336 -18.53 26.50 -12.87
N TRP A 337 -19.02 25.73 -11.90
CA TRP A 337 -19.50 24.36 -12.13
C TRP A 337 -21.01 24.33 -12.27
N THR A 338 -21.50 23.59 -13.27
CA THR A 338 -22.90 23.19 -13.34
C THR A 338 -23.01 21.72 -12.98
N SER A 339 -23.90 21.40 -12.04
CA SER A 339 -24.11 20.05 -11.51
C SER A 339 -25.59 19.65 -11.57
N ASP A 340 -25.90 18.38 -11.31
CA ASP A 340 -27.27 17.94 -11.04
C ASP A 340 -27.77 18.40 -9.66
N ALA A 341 -29.01 18.04 -9.32
CA ALA A 341 -29.59 18.42 -8.03
C ALA A 341 -28.80 17.90 -6.82
N ALA A 342 -28.25 16.69 -6.88
CA ALA A 342 -27.53 16.08 -5.76
C ALA A 342 -26.15 16.72 -5.58
N GLY A 343 -25.39 16.91 -6.66
CA GLY A 343 -24.10 17.59 -6.60
C GLY A 343 -24.23 19.09 -6.26
N ASN A 344 -25.31 19.75 -6.67
CA ASN A 344 -25.59 21.13 -6.26
C ASN A 344 -25.74 21.27 -4.73
N LEU A 345 -26.42 20.32 -4.07
CA LEU A 345 -26.56 20.31 -2.60
C LEU A 345 -25.19 20.23 -1.90
N ILE A 346 -24.27 19.43 -2.44
CA ILE A 346 -22.91 19.33 -1.90
C ILE A 346 -22.16 20.64 -2.14
N LEU A 347 -22.20 21.18 -3.37
CA LEU A 347 -21.56 22.45 -3.72
C LEU A 347 -22.12 23.65 -2.94
N ASP A 348 -23.40 23.63 -2.54
CA ASP A 348 -24.02 24.67 -1.68
C ASP A 348 -23.45 24.67 -0.26
N ALA A 349 -23.01 23.52 0.23
CA ALA A 349 -22.48 23.36 1.58
C ALA A 349 -21.00 23.74 1.70
N LEU A 350 -20.27 23.86 0.57
CA LEU A 350 -18.85 24.18 0.57
C LEU A 350 -18.60 25.67 0.87
N ILE A 351 -17.50 25.93 1.56
CA ILE A 351 -17.00 27.28 1.83
C ILE A 351 -15.61 27.51 1.23
N THR A 352 -15.16 28.76 1.14
CA THR A 352 -13.79 29.09 0.69
C THR A 352 -12.72 28.31 1.44
N GLY A 353 -12.89 28.10 2.76
CA GLY A 353 -11.96 27.34 3.58
C GLY A 353 -11.82 25.86 3.19
N ASP A 354 -12.86 25.26 2.59
CA ASP A 354 -12.77 23.88 2.10
C ASP A 354 -11.85 23.81 0.88
N TRP A 355 -12.02 24.71 -0.10
CA TRP A 355 -11.16 24.77 -1.26
C TRP A 355 -9.71 25.17 -0.89
N ALA A 356 -9.56 26.11 0.04
CA ALA A 356 -8.27 26.62 0.46
C ALA A 356 -7.46 25.62 1.30
N GLY A 357 -8.13 24.89 2.21
CA GLY A 357 -7.48 23.96 3.12
C GLY A 357 -7.35 22.53 2.59
N LEU A 358 -8.26 22.10 1.70
CA LEU A 358 -8.34 20.71 1.23
C LEU A 358 -7.73 20.51 -0.15
N PHE A 359 -7.34 21.55 -0.88
CA PHE A 359 -6.64 21.41 -2.15
C PHE A 359 -5.33 22.16 -2.18
N THR A 360 -4.28 21.49 -2.67
CA THR A 360 -3.10 22.16 -3.20
C THR A 360 -3.28 22.36 -4.70
N ILE A 361 -3.25 23.62 -5.14
CA ILE A 361 -3.54 24.01 -6.51
C ILE A 361 -2.23 24.35 -7.21
N TYR A 362 -2.04 23.80 -8.41
CA TYR A 362 -0.90 24.08 -9.27
C TYR A 362 -1.37 24.56 -10.63
N THR A 363 -0.51 25.31 -11.31
CA THR A 363 -0.67 25.70 -12.71
C THR A 363 0.52 25.18 -13.51
N THR A 364 0.34 24.94 -14.80
CA THR A 364 1.45 24.58 -15.71
C THR A 364 2.40 25.76 -15.89
N GLY A 365 3.69 25.59 -15.62
CA GLY A 365 4.73 26.61 -15.79
C GLY A 365 5.78 26.22 -16.83
N GLU A 366 6.72 27.12 -17.13
CA GLU A 366 7.76 26.86 -18.14
C GLU A 366 8.75 25.77 -17.71
N LYS A 367 8.99 25.64 -16.41
CA LYS A 367 9.99 24.71 -15.84
C LYS A 367 9.38 23.53 -15.07
N GLY A 368 8.06 23.49 -14.93
CA GLY A 368 7.37 22.49 -14.12
C GLY A 368 6.01 23.01 -13.64
N TRP A 369 5.42 22.32 -12.67
CA TRP A 369 4.21 22.77 -11.99
C TRP A 369 4.51 23.93 -11.03
N GLU A 370 3.80 25.04 -11.19
CA GLU A 370 3.88 26.20 -10.32
C GLU A 370 2.75 26.16 -9.29
N GLN A 371 3.11 26.05 -8.01
CA GLN A 371 2.14 25.97 -6.93
C GLN A 371 1.55 27.36 -6.63
N LEU A 372 0.23 27.45 -6.57
CA LEU A 372 -0.47 28.64 -6.10
C LEU A 372 -0.45 28.68 -4.57
N THR A 373 0.08 29.76 -4.00
CA THR A 373 -0.08 30.01 -2.56
C THR A 373 -1.53 30.40 -2.28
N VAL A 374 -2.24 29.56 -1.53
CA VAL A 374 -3.67 29.72 -1.29
C VAL A 374 -3.90 30.44 0.03
N ASP A 375 -4.51 31.61 -0.03
CA ASP A 375 -4.94 32.43 1.11
C ASP A 375 -6.26 33.13 0.79
N ASN A 376 -6.85 33.84 1.76
CA ASN A 376 -8.15 34.52 1.58
C ASN A 376 -8.16 35.61 0.49
N SER A 377 -7.00 36.03 -0.01
CA SER A 377 -6.86 37.01 -1.11
C SER A 377 -6.69 36.34 -2.47
N THR A 378 -6.13 35.12 -2.51
CA THR A 378 -5.86 34.38 -3.75
C THR A 378 -6.96 33.40 -4.12
N ILE A 379 -7.84 33.01 -3.18
CA ILE A 379 -8.98 32.14 -3.44
C ILE A 379 -10.27 32.66 -2.80
N SER A 380 -11.39 32.54 -3.52
CA SER A 380 -12.72 32.74 -2.92
C SER A 380 -13.76 31.83 -3.57
N TYR A 381 -14.67 31.25 -2.78
CA TYR A 381 -15.76 30.45 -3.30
C TYR A 381 -17.12 31.10 -3.01
N ASN A 382 -17.99 31.18 -4.02
CA ASN A 382 -19.38 31.59 -3.88
C ASN A 382 -20.29 30.38 -4.12
N ALA A 383 -20.91 29.89 -3.05
CA ALA A 383 -21.79 28.72 -3.08
C ALA A 383 -23.05 28.91 -3.94
N VAL A 384 -23.58 30.14 -4.03
CA VAL A 384 -24.81 30.44 -4.80
C VAL A 384 -24.54 30.35 -6.30
N SER A 385 -23.44 30.96 -6.75
CA SER A 385 -23.04 30.93 -8.17
C SER A 385 -22.17 29.73 -8.52
N LYS A 386 -21.85 28.84 -7.55
CA LYS A 386 -20.94 27.70 -7.72
C LYS A 386 -19.59 28.14 -8.31
N GLN A 387 -19.10 29.29 -7.88
CA GLN A 387 -17.97 29.97 -8.49
C GLN A 387 -16.75 29.91 -7.58
N LEU A 388 -15.68 29.29 -8.06
CA LEU A 388 -14.35 29.40 -7.48
C LEU A 388 -13.54 30.44 -8.24
N LYS A 389 -13.08 31.46 -7.52
CA LYS A 389 -12.19 32.49 -8.04
C LYS A 389 -10.79 32.24 -7.53
N LEU A 390 -9.82 32.26 -8.44
CA LEU A 390 -8.39 32.19 -8.18
C LEU A 390 -7.73 33.48 -8.69
N THR A 391 -6.91 34.13 -7.87
CA THR A 391 -6.18 35.35 -8.22
C THR A 391 -4.69 35.07 -8.24
N LEU A 392 -4.07 35.22 -9.40
CA LEU A 392 -2.63 35.14 -9.60
C LEU A 392 -2.06 36.57 -9.59
N GLN A 393 -1.19 36.85 -8.63
CA GLN A 393 -0.52 38.14 -8.51
C GLN A 393 0.45 38.37 -9.68
N GLU A 394 0.83 39.62 -9.93
CA GLU A 394 1.71 40.01 -11.05
C GLU A 394 3.04 39.22 -11.05
N GLN A 395 3.64 38.99 -9.88
CA GLN A 395 4.90 38.25 -9.76
C GLN A 395 4.78 36.73 -9.94
N PHE A 396 3.56 36.18 -10.03
CA PHE A 396 3.38 34.76 -10.24
C PHE A 396 3.90 34.37 -11.65
N PRO A 397 4.63 33.25 -11.83
CA PRO A 397 5.14 32.84 -13.13
C PRO A 397 4.05 32.72 -14.20
N MET A 398 4.45 32.66 -15.47
CA MET A 398 3.47 32.47 -16.54
C MET A 398 2.84 31.09 -16.51
N VAL A 399 1.56 31.01 -16.87
CA VAL A 399 0.84 29.77 -17.06
C VAL A 399 0.97 29.34 -18.52
N SER A 400 1.83 28.35 -18.77
CA SER A 400 2.21 27.87 -20.11
C SER A 400 1.52 26.55 -20.47
N GLY A 401 1.61 26.11 -21.73
CA GLY A 401 1.04 24.83 -22.17
C GLY A 401 1.63 23.61 -21.46
N TYR A 402 0.84 22.55 -21.31
CA TYR A 402 1.34 21.28 -20.79
C TYR A 402 2.36 20.66 -21.74
N ILE A 403 3.46 20.18 -21.18
CA ILE A 403 4.53 19.46 -21.87
C ILE A 403 4.92 18.26 -21.00
N GLU A 404 4.73 17.04 -21.50
CA GLU A 404 4.96 15.81 -20.74
C GLU A 404 6.38 15.71 -20.17
N THR A 405 7.39 16.07 -20.97
CA THR A 405 8.81 16.02 -20.54
C THR A 405 9.13 16.95 -19.38
N VAL A 406 8.31 17.99 -19.15
CA VAL A 406 8.47 18.99 -18.09
C VAL A 406 7.57 18.68 -16.88
N HIS A 407 6.33 18.26 -17.12
CA HIS A 407 5.29 18.19 -16.09
C HIS A 407 5.05 16.76 -15.54
N GLN A 408 5.37 15.72 -16.30
CA GLN A 408 5.43 14.31 -15.87
C GLN A 408 4.18 13.78 -15.15
N ASP A 409 2.98 14.17 -15.62
CA ASP A 409 1.68 13.71 -15.06
C ASP A 409 0.88 12.89 -16.11
N GLY A 410 1.45 12.56 -17.28
CA GLY A 410 0.86 11.69 -18.30
C GLY A 410 -0.36 12.25 -19.03
N LEU A 411 -0.55 13.57 -19.09
CA LEU A 411 -1.76 14.17 -19.67
C LEU A 411 -1.69 14.20 -21.21
N SER A 412 -2.75 13.73 -21.86
CA SER A 412 -2.91 13.79 -23.33
C SER A 412 -3.41 15.17 -23.80
N THR A 413 -2.72 16.23 -23.37
CA THR A 413 -3.05 17.63 -23.70
C THR A 413 -1.81 18.47 -23.95
N GLN A 414 -1.98 19.57 -24.69
CA GLN A 414 -0.99 20.65 -24.81
C GLN A 414 -1.50 21.95 -24.18
N PHE A 415 -2.74 21.95 -23.68
CA PHE A 415 -3.32 23.15 -23.08
C PHE A 415 -2.66 23.44 -21.75
N PRO A 416 -2.60 24.72 -21.36
CA PRO A 416 -2.31 25.08 -19.98
C PRO A 416 -3.37 24.48 -19.06
N ALA A 417 -2.94 24.00 -17.89
CA ALA A 417 -3.78 23.25 -16.99
C ALA A 417 -3.68 23.71 -15.54
N LEU A 418 -4.80 23.65 -14.85
CA LEU A 418 -4.88 23.72 -13.39
C LEU A 418 -4.90 22.30 -12.84
N LYS A 419 -4.11 22.03 -11.81
CA LYS A 419 -4.05 20.75 -11.10
C LYS A 419 -4.47 20.95 -9.67
N PHE A 420 -5.54 20.29 -9.26
CA PHE A 420 -6.05 20.27 -7.90
C PHE A 420 -5.66 18.93 -7.28
N VAL A 421 -4.80 18.95 -6.26
CA VAL A 421 -4.42 17.77 -5.49
C VAL A 421 -5.09 17.84 -4.13
N LEU A 422 -5.89 16.83 -3.78
CA LEU A 422 -6.60 16.78 -2.51
C LEU A 422 -5.60 16.55 -1.37
N ASN A 423 -5.69 17.39 -0.35
CA ASN A 423 -4.97 17.24 0.91
C ASN A 423 -5.74 16.28 1.84
N GLN A 424 -5.23 15.06 1.96
CA GLN A 424 -5.77 14.01 2.83
C GLN A 424 -5.23 14.07 4.28
N ASP A 425 -4.57 15.15 4.70
CA ASP A 425 -4.22 15.36 6.11
C ASP A 425 -5.41 15.88 6.92
N ALA A 426 -6.38 16.50 6.23
CA ALA A 426 -7.63 16.90 6.85
C ALA A 426 -8.63 15.72 6.86
N PRO A 427 -9.22 15.39 8.03
CA PRO A 427 -10.11 14.25 8.14
C PRO A 427 -11.36 14.41 7.26
N GLY A 428 -11.68 13.36 6.49
CA GLY A 428 -12.86 13.32 5.62
C GLY A 428 -12.80 14.27 4.43
N ALA A 429 -11.62 14.74 4.02
CA ALA A 429 -11.44 15.64 2.88
C ALA A 429 -12.07 15.09 1.60
N TYR A 430 -11.83 13.80 1.30
CA TYR A 430 -12.38 13.14 0.13
C TYR A 430 -13.91 13.09 0.17
N GLN A 431 -14.48 12.73 1.33
CA GLN A 431 -15.92 12.61 1.51
C GLN A 431 -16.68 13.93 1.30
N LYS A 432 -16.05 15.08 1.55
CA LYS A 432 -16.67 16.41 1.32
C LYS A 432 -16.96 16.71 -0.15
N PHE A 433 -16.12 16.21 -1.07
CA PHE A 433 -16.23 16.50 -2.51
C PHE A 433 -16.69 15.29 -3.33
N ARG A 434 -16.75 14.11 -2.72
CA ARG A 434 -17.20 12.88 -3.36
C ARG A 434 -18.66 12.99 -3.82
N GLY A 435 -18.95 12.44 -5.00
CA GLY A 435 -20.32 12.34 -5.53
C GLY A 435 -20.84 13.62 -6.20
N ILE A 436 -20.03 14.67 -6.34
CA ILE A 436 -20.39 15.85 -7.12
C ILE A 436 -20.31 15.50 -8.60
N SER A 437 -21.45 15.35 -9.26
CA SER A 437 -21.53 15.23 -10.72
C SER A 437 -21.34 16.59 -11.39
N ILE A 438 -20.68 16.64 -12.54
CA ILE A 438 -20.38 17.86 -13.28
C ILE A 438 -20.92 17.72 -14.70
N ASN A 439 -21.88 18.56 -15.04
CA ASN A 439 -22.44 18.64 -16.38
C ASN A 439 -21.62 19.57 -17.28
N SER A 440 -21.12 20.67 -16.72
CA SER A 440 -20.18 21.57 -17.42
C SER A 440 -19.29 22.37 -16.47
N ILE A 441 -18.15 22.82 -16.99
CA ILE A 441 -17.20 23.72 -16.33
C ILE A 441 -17.03 24.94 -17.23
N GLN A 442 -17.44 26.11 -16.74
CA GLN A 442 -17.18 27.39 -17.39
C GLN A 442 -15.98 28.06 -16.75
N ILE A 443 -14.96 28.35 -17.55
CA ILE A 443 -13.72 29.01 -17.13
C ILE A 443 -13.72 30.41 -17.75
N THR A 444 -13.64 31.42 -16.91
CA THR A 444 -13.48 32.82 -17.32
C THR A 444 -12.17 33.35 -16.78
N THR A 445 -11.35 33.93 -17.66
CA THR A 445 -10.10 34.57 -17.26
C THR A 445 -10.18 36.06 -17.51
N THR A 446 -9.82 36.84 -16.50
CA THR A 446 -9.70 38.30 -16.58
C THR A 446 -8.23 38.64 -16.39
N VAL A 447 -7.62 39.24 -17.41
CA VAL A 447 -6.22 39.69 -17.35
C VAL A 447 -6.20 41.19 -17.51
N SER A 448 -5.47 41.87 -16.63
CA SER A 448 -5.34 43.32 -16.59
C SER A 448 -3.88 43.72 -16.42
N GLU A 449 -3.56 44.98 -16.75
CA GLU A 449 -2.19 45.52 -16.69
C GLU A 449 -1.20 44.81 -17.64
N VAL A 450 -1.67 44.29 -18.78
CA VAL A 450 -0.81 43.70 -19.81
C VAL A 450 -0.06 44.81 -20.55
N THR A 451 1.26 44.68 -20.68
CA THR A 451 2.16 45.73 -21.20
C THR A 451 3.15 45.25 -22.26
N ASP A 452 3.52 43.97 -22.30
CA ASP A 452 4.38 43.35 -23.32
C ASP A 452 3.61 43.10 -24.63
N LEU A 453 3.05 44.19 -25.16
CA LEU A 453 2.23 44.20 -26.37
C LEU A 453 3.10 44.31 -27.62
N SER A 454 2.78 43.50 -28.62
CA SER A 454 3.38 43.58 -29.95
C SER A 454 2.69 44.68 -30.75
N ILE A 455 3.27 45.88 -30.77
CA ILE A 455 2.67 47.07 -31.39
C ILE A 455 3.32 47.44 -32.72
N GLN A 456 2.52 47.86 -33.69
CA GLN A 456 2.97 48.23 -35.04
C GLN A 456 2.08 49.32 -35.63
N ASN A 457 2.67 50.25 -36.37
CA ASN A 457 1.94 51.18 -37.23
C ASN A 457 2.39 51.04 -38.69
N GLU A 458 1.92 51.92 -39.57
CA GLU A 458 2.33 51.93 -41.00
C GLU A 458 3.85 52.16 -41.21
N GLY A 459 4.54 52.69 -40.20
CA GLY A 459 5.99 52.89 -40.18
C GLY A 459 6.81 51.68 -39.69
N GLY A 460 6.15 50.59 -39.26
CA GLY A 460 6.80 49.37 -38.79
C GLY A 460 6.55 49.04 -37.31
N ILE A 461 7.28 48.05 -36.81
CA ILE A 461 7.21 47.58 -35.42
C ILE A 461 7.70 48.67 -34.48
N LEU A 462 6.99 48.90 -33.38
CA LEU A 462 7.31 49.91 -32.38
C LEU A 462 7.72 49.26 -31.06
N ASP A 463 8.51 49.99 -30.27
CA ASP A 463 8.93 49.57 -28.93
C ASP A 463 7.98 50.19 -27.90
N PRO A 464 7.20 49.41 -27.13
CA PRO A 464 6.25 49.93 -26.15
C PRO A 464 6.93 50.68 -24.99
N ALA A 465 8.26 50.53 -24.80
CA ALA A 465 9.02 51.28 -23.81
C ALA A 465 9.38 52.72 -24.26
N LYS A 466 9.09 53.08 -25.52
CA LYS A 466 9.36 54.41 -26.08
C LYS A 466 8.05 55.12 -26.44
N PRO A 467 8.05 56.46 -26.61
CA PRO A 467 6.86 57.16 -27.07
C PRO A 467 6.32 56.57 -28.39
N ILE A 468 5.02 56.22 -28.39
CA ILE A 468 4.36 55.46 -29.45
C ILE A 468 3.57 56.41 -30.35
N PRO A 469 4.04 56.75 -31.57
CA PRO A 469 3.24 57.54 -32.51
C PRO A 469 2.10 56.66 -33.05
N LEU A 470 0.90 56.83 -32.49
CA LEU A 470 -0.23 55.90 -32.64
C LEU A 470 -0.56 55.63 -34.11
N PHE A 471 -0.65 56.68 -34.92
CA PHE A 471 -0.95 56.58 -36.36
C PHE A 471 0.24 56.98 -37.24
N GLY A 472 1.46 56.80 -36.74
CA GLY A 472 2.69 57.23 -37.41
C GLY A 472 2.97 58.73 -37.26
N SER A 473 4.05 59.19 -37.90
CA SER A 473 4.52 60.58 -37.82
C SER A 473 3.65 61.57 -38.61
N THR A 474 2.93 61.11 -39.64
CA THR A 474 2.00 61.93 -40.44
C THR A 474 0.64 61.22 -40.58
N PRO A 475 -0.22 61.21 -39.54
CA PRO A 475 -1.50 60.52 -39.57
C PRO A 475 -2.41 60.98 -40.71
N LYS A 476 -3.03 60.03 -41.42
CA LYS A 476 -4.05 60.27 -42.46
C LYS A 476 -5.33 59.51 -42.11
N LYS A 477 -6.46 59.91 -42.70
CA LYS A 477 -7.68 59.13 -42.58
C LYS A 477 -7.44 57.72 -43.13
N GLY A 478 -7.76 56.72 -42.33
CA GLY A 478 -7.50 55.31 -42.65
C GLY A 478 -6.19 54.76 -42.08
N SER A 479 -5.31 55.60 -41.50
CA SER A 479 -4.09 55.12 -40.84
C SER A 479 -4.44 54.13 -39.73
N VAL A 480 -3.62 53.09 -39.62
CA VAL A 480 -3.85 51.93 -38.74
C VAL A 480 -2.76 51.77 -37.69
N PHE A 481 -3.18 51.28 -36.53
CA PHE A 481 -2.33 50.85 -35.43
C PHE A 481 -2.71 49.43 -35.03
N TYR A 482 -1.75 48.52 -34.96
CA TYR A 482 -1.92 47.12 -34.62
C TYR A 482 -1.41 46.86 -33.21
N ILE A 483 -2.19 46.11 -32.44
CA ILE A 483 -1.91 45.69 -31.06
C ILE A 483 -2.06 44.16 -31.04
N GLY A 484 -0.94 43.46 -30.90
CA GLY A 484 -0.88 42.00 -30.87
C GLY A 484 -0.50 41.46 -29.51
N HIS A 485 -1.07 40.31 -29.16
CA HIS A 485 -0.64 39.53 -27.99
C HIS A 485 -0.95 38.04 -28.20
N THR A 486 -0.06 37.15 -27.77
CA THR A 486 -0.18 35.68 -28.00
C THR A 486 -1.47 35.10 -27.41
N GLU A 487 -1.89 35.60 -26.25
CA GLU A 487 -3.14 35.16 -25.61
C GLU A 487 -4.38 35.46 -26.45
N LEU A 488 -4.34 36.47 -27.32
CA LEU A 488 -5.45 36.84 -28.19
C LEU A 488 -5.59 35.88 -29.39
N GLU A 489 -4.57 35.08 -29.72
CA GLU A 489 -4.53 34.23 -30.91
C GLU A 489 -5.57 33.10 -30.90
N HIS A 490 -5.88 32.57 -29.73
CA HIS A 490 -6.71 31.37 -29.57
C HIS A 490 -7.89 31.57 -28.62
N LYS A 491 -7.84 32.57 -27.74
CA LYS A 491 -8.89 32.79 -26.75
C LYS A 491 -10.15 33.41 -27.36
N ARG A 492 -11.30 33.00 -26.83
CA ARG A 492 -12.59 33.61 -27.10
C ARG A 492 -12.78 34.83 -26.19
N ILE A 493 -12.41 35.99 -26.70
CA ILE A 493 -12.51 37.27 -25.98
C ILE A 493 -13.97 37.74 -25.95
N THR A 494 -14.47 38.03 -24.75
CA THR A 494 -15.83 38.54 -24.50
C THR A 494 -15.82 40.01 -24.09
N SER A 495 -14.71 40.51 -23.56
CA SER A 495 -14.50 41.93 -23.25
C SER A 495 -13.07 42.34 -23.54
N LEU A 496 -12.89 43.55 -24.04
CA LEU A 496 -11.60 44.15 -24.38
C LEU A 496 -11.57 45.60 -23.89
N GLU A 497 -10.55 45.96 -23.14
CA GLU A 497 -10.31 47.29 -22.62
C GLU A 497 -8.89 47.74 -22.98
N LEU A 498 -8.78 48.89 -23.65
CA LEU A 498 -7.51 49.52 -24.00
C LEU A 498 -7.37 50.83 -23.23
N THR A 499 -6.29 50.97 -22.46
CA THR A 499 -5.98 52.20 -21.74
C THR A 499 -4.85 52.91 -22.47
N LEU A 500 -5.17 54.08 -23.01
CA LEU A 500 -4.28 54.95 -23.78
C LEU A 500 -3.81 56.09 -22.87
N THR A 501 -2.51 56.17 -22.59
CA THR A 501 -1.94 57.29 -21.83
C THR A 501 -1.16 58.19 -22.77
N TRP A 502 -1.54 59.47 -22.86
CA TRP A 502 -0.93 60.41 -23.79
C TRP A 502 0.38 60.96 -23.24
N GLN A 503 1.40 61.10 -24.10
CA GLN A 503 2.66 61.75 -23.70
C GLN A 503 2.46 63.25 -23.41
N GLN A 504 1.62 63.90 -24.22
CA GLN A 504 1.27 65.30 -24.05
C GLN A 504 -0.19 65.48 -24.43
N TYR A 505 -1.02 65.85 -23.45
CA TYR A 505 -2.42 66.20 -23.64
C TYR A 505 -2.58 67.72 -23.57
N LEU A 506 -3.10 68.32 -24.64
CA LEU A 506 -3.18 69.79 -24.80
C LEU A 506 -4.59 70.36 -24.57
N GLY A 507 -5.45 69.64 -23.84
CA GLY A 507 -6.86 70.01 -23.70
C GLY A 507 -7.59 69.96 -25.05
N ASP A 508 -8.52 70.88 -25.29
CA ASP A 508 -9.28 70.95 -26.54
C ASP A 508 -8.39 71.40 -27.71
N LEU A 509 -7.99 70.44 -28.55
CA LEU A 509 -7.07 70.63 -29.66
C LEU A 509 -7.59 71.63 -30.69
N LYS A 510 -8.91 71.80 -30.78
CA LYS A 510 -9.50 72.81 -31.67
C LYS A 510 -8.95 74.20 -31.32
N THR A 511 -9.05 74.58 -30.06
CA THR A 511 -8.66 75.92 -29.59
C THR A 511 -7.17 76.04 -29.30
N SER A 512 -6.51 74.96 -28.87
CA SER A 512 -5.10 74.99 -28.46
C SER A 512 -4.09 74.77 -29.60
N VAL A 513 -4.49 74.10 -30.69
CA VAL A 513 -3.57 73.74 -31.79
C VAL A 513 -4.12 74.14 -33.17
N TYR A 514 -5.41 73.93 -33.41
CA TYR A 514 -5.95 73.99 -34.78
C TYR A 514 -6.59 75.33 -35.17
N ASP A 515 -6.87 76.21 -34.21
CA ASP A 515 -7.44 77.53 -34.47
C ASP A 515 -6.37 78.51 -34.98
N TYR A 516 -6.71 79.26 -36.01
CA TYR A 516 -5.91 80.37 -36.51
C TYR A 516 -6.83 81.51 -36.98
N LYS A 517 -6.31 82.74 -36.99
CA LYS A 517 -7.01 83.92 -37.50
C LYS A 517 -6.61 84.18 -38.94
N LYS A 518 -7.61 84.35 -39.80
CA LYS A 518 -7.45 84.86 -41.17
C LYS A 518 -8.39 86.04 -41.36
N ASN A 519 -7.86 87.23 -41.64
CA ASN A 519 -8.64 88.45 -41.77
C ASN A 519 -9.61 88.69 -40.60
N SER A 520 -9.11 88.57 -39.36
CA SER A 520 -9.88 88.75 -38.12
C SER A 520 -10.95 87.68 -37.82
N VAL A 521 -11.07 86.63 -38.65
CA VAL A 521 -11.96 85.48 -38.40
C VAL A 521 -11.15 84.31 -37.86
N THR A 522 -11.50 83.80 -36.69
CA THR A 522 -10.93 82.56 -36.12
C THR A 522 -11.65 81.35 -36.66
N SER A 523 -10.94 80.35 -37.18
CA SER A 523 -11.52 79.07 -37.59
C SER A 523 -10.49 77.93 -37.49
N PRO A 524 -10.90 76.70 -37.16
CA PRO A 524 -9.99 75.57 -37.15
C PRO A 524 -9.63 75.19 -38.59
N TYR A 525 -8.36 74.83 -38.84
CA TYR A 525 -7.97 74.36 -40.18
C TYR A 525 -8.29 72.89 -40.46
N ILE A 526 -8.78 72.16 -39.45
CA ILE A 526 -9.40 70.84 -39.61
C ILE A 526 -10.90 71.02 -39.83
N THR A 527 -11.40 70.50 -40.96
CA THR A 527 -12.81 70.67 -41.34
C THR A 527 -13.71 69.78 -40.48
N GLY A 528 -14.74 70.39 -39.87
CA GLY A 528 -15.74 69.67 -39.07
C GLY A 528 -15.27 69.29 -37.65
N LEU A 529 -14.15 69.86 -37.17
CA LEU A 529 -13.69 69.67 -35.79
C LEU A 529 -14.46 70.61 -34.84
N ALA A 530 -15.31 70.04 -33.98
CA ALA A 530 -16.00 70.76 -32.92
C ALA A 530 -15.21 70.67 -31.60
N ASN A 531 -14.68 69.49 -31.26
CA ASN A 531 -13.82 69.24 -30.10
C ASN A 531 -13.09 67.89 -30.26
N ASN A 532 -12.31 67.50 -29.25
CA ASN A 532 -11.53 66.26 -29.29
C ASN A 532 -12.35 64.96 -29.50
N SER A 533 -13.65 64.94 -29.16
CA SER A 533 -14.48 63.74 -29.35
C SER A 533 -14.77 63.41 -30.81
N ASP A 534 -14.46 64.32 -31.73
CA ASP A 534 -14.56 64.08 -33.17
C ASP A 534 -13.42 63.20 -33.70
N PHE A 535 -12.30 63.09 -32.97
CA PHE A 535 -11.24 62.14 -33.30
C PHE A 535 -11.71 60.72 -32.94
N LYS A 536 -12.18 59.99 -33.95
CA LYS A 536 -12.75 58.65 -33.78
C LYS A 536 -11.90 57.60 -34.47
N ALA A 537 -11.68 56.50 -33.77
CA ALA A 537 -11.03 55.31 -34.31
C ALA A 537 -12.03 54.14 -34.34
N GLN A 538 -11.97 53.34 -35.40
CA GLN A 538 -12.65 52.05 -35.50
C GLN A 538 -11.75 50.97 -34.90
N VAL A 539 -12.28 50.18 -33.96
CA VAL A 539 -11.53 49.04 -33.37
C VAL A 539 -12.05 47.73 -33.93
N GLU A 540 -11.13 46.90 -34.43
CA GLU A 540 -11.44 45.61 -35.06
C GLU A 540 -10.49 44.52 -34.56
N PHE A 541 -10.99 43.30 -34.39
CA PHE A 541 -10.26 42.12 -33.96
C PHE A 541 -9.95 41.22 -35.16
N LEU A 542 -8.72 40.74 -35.29
CA LEU A 542 -8.31 39.80 -36.32
C LEU A 542 -8.66 38.37 -35.91
N ARG A 543 -9.52 37.73 -36.70
CA ARG A 543 -9.91 36.33 -36.49
C ARG A 543 -10.07 35.63 -37.83
N ASN A 544 -9.37 34.50 -38.01
CA ASN A 544 -9.38 33.68 -39.22
C ASN A 544 -9.11 34.49 -40.51
N LYS A 545 -8.13 35.41 -40.48
CA LYS A 545 -7.76 36.37 -41.56
C LYS A 545 -8.82 37.45 -41.87
N ALA A 546 -9.89 37.54 -41.10
CA ALA A 546 -10.92 38.57 -41.23
C ALA A 546 -10.84 39.55 -40.06
N TRP A 547 -10.99 40.84 -40.37
CA TRP A 547 -11.12 41.89 -39.36
C TRP A 547 -12.58 42.04 -38.99
N VAL A 548 -12.90 41.77 -37.71
CA VAL A 548 -14.24 41.79 -37.16
C VAL A 548 -14.37 42.98 -36.21
N PRO A 549 -15.32 43.91 -36.41
CA PRO A 549 -15.54 45.00 -35.46
C PRO A 549 -15.79 44.49 -34.04
N VAL A 550 -15.15 45.11 -33.04
CA VAL A 550 -15.28 44.67 -31.63
C VAL A 550 -16.65 44.96 -31.02
N SER A 551 -17.41 45.89 -31.60
CA SER A 551 -18.76 46.26 -31.17
C SER A 551 -19.60 46.77 -32.35
N ALA A 552 -20.91 46.86 -32.16
CA ALA A 552 -21.84 47.42 -33.15
C ALA A 552 -21.63 48.94 -33.40
N SER A 553 -21.08 49.65 -32.41
CA SER A 553 -20.64 51.05 -32.50
C SER A 553 -19.12 51.13 -32.35
N PRO A 554 -18.35 50.70 -33.36
CA PRO A 554 -16.90 50.53 -33.21
C PRO A 554 -16.12 51.85 -33.26
N HIS A 555 -16.79 52.97 -33.54
CA HIS A 555 -16.20 54.30 -33.63
C HIS A 555 -16.19 54.99 -32.27
N ALA A 556 -15.08 54.92 -31.56
CA ALA A 556 -14.91 55.58 -30.27
C ALA A 556 -14.02 56.81 -30.37
N ALA A 557 -14.39 57.87 -29.65
CA ALA A 557 -13.50 58.98 -29.37
C ALA A 557 -12.32 58.48 -28.54
N PHE A 558 -11.08 58.85 -28.92
CA PHE A 558 -9.88 58.30 -28.27
C PHE A 558 -8.98 59.35 -27.58
N ILE A 559 -9.23 60.65 -27.74
CA ILE A 559 -8.34 61.71 -27.22
C ILE A 559 -9.08 62.85 -26.49
N ASP A 560 -10.03 62.54 -25.61
CA ASP A 560 -10.81 63.53 -24.84
C ASP A 560 -10.35 63.71 -23.37
N SER A 561 -9.28 63.03 -22.96
CA SER A 561 -8.68 63.10 -21.63
C SER A 561 -7.19 62.74 -21.66
N GLU A 562 -6.44 63.04 -20.60
CA GLU A 562 -5.01 62.69 -20.45
C GLU A 562 -4.75 61.18 -20.51
N SER A 563 -5.65 60.39 -19.95
CA SER A 563 -5.69 58.94 -20.08
C SER A 563 -7.09 58.52 -20.52
N LYS A 564 -7.18 57.78 -21.62
CA LYS A 564 -8.44 57.35 -22.22
C LYS A 564 -8.59 55.84 -22.12
N VAL A 565 -9.68 55.39 -21.51
CA VAL A 565 -10.08 53.98 -21.48
C VAL A 565 -11.10 53.72 -22.57
N LEU A 566 -10.81 52.78 -23.46
CA LEU A 566 -11.71 52.28 -24.49
C LEU A 566 -12.18 50.88 -24.08
N ASN A 567 -13.45 50.75 -23.69
CA ASN A 567 -14.02 49.49 -23.22
C ASN A 567 -15.05 48.95 -24.22
N TYR A 568 -14.89 47.68 -24.61
CA TYR A 568 -15.72 47.01 -25.60
C TYR A 568 -16.21 45.67 -25.08
N ALA A 569 -17.53 45.51 -25.01
CA ALA A 569 -18.17 44.20 -24.85
C ALA A 569 -18.31 43.54 -26.23
N ILE A 570 -17.69 42.38 -26.39
CA ILE A 570 -17.66 41.63 -27.66
C ILE A 570 -18.74 40.54 -27.61
N ALA A 571 -19.87 40.80 -28.27
CA ALA A 571 -21.01 39.87 -28.26
C ALA A 571 -20.75 38.58 -29.06
N SER A 572 -20.01 38.68 -30.18
CA SER A 572 -19.71 37.53 -31.04
C SER A 572 -18.34 37.66 -31.69
N LEU A 573 -17.39 36.83 -31.28
CA LEU A 573 -16.11 36.64 -31.96
C LEU A 573 -16.06 35.19 -32.50
N PRO A 574 -15.77 34.98 -33.80
CA PRO A 574 -15.59 33.62 -34.32
C PRO A 574 -14.49 32.87 -33.57
N GLN A 575 -14.67 31.55 -33.39
CA GLN A 575 -13.62 30.71 -32.80
C GLN A 575 -12.41 30.65 -33.75
N ALA A 576 -11.20 30.62 -33.20
CA ALA A 576 -9.99 30.44 -33.99
C ALA A 576 -9.99 29.05 -34.65
N GLN A 577 -9.85 29.00 -35.98
CA GLN A 577 -9.85 27.74 -36.73
C GLN A 577 -8.56 26.93 -36.54
N VAL A 578 -7.43 27.62 -36.44
CA VAL A 578 -6.09 27.06 -36.25
C VAL A 578 -5.67 27.29 -34.81
N ARG A 579 -5.20 26.22 -34.15
CA ARG A 579 -4.64 26.29 -32.81
C ARG A 579 -3.14 26.60 -32.88
N PRO A 580 -2.57 27.25 -31.86
CA PRO A 580 -1.13 27.33 -31.70
C PRO A 580 -0.55 25.92 -31.55
N ASP A 581 0.62 25.68 -32.14
CA ASP A 581 1.38 24.43 -31.93
C ASP A 581 1.95 24.33 -30.50
N SER A 582 2.06 25.46 -29.81
CA SER A 582 2.45 25.54 -28.40
C SER A 582 1.85 26.78 -27.72
N TYR A 583 1.64 26.69 -26.40
CA TYR A 583 1.17 27.79 -25.56
C TYR A 583 2.32 28.36 -24.74
N GLN A 584 3.31 28.93 -25.44
CA GLN A 584 4.50 29.54 -24.85
C GLN A 584 4.54 31.04 -25.17
N LYS A 585 5.24 31.82 -24.35
CA LYS A 585 5.40 33.25 -24.59
C LYS A 585 6.24 33.47 -25.85
N SER A 586 5.70 34.22 -26.80
CA SER A 586 6.38 34.61 -28.03
C SER A 586 5.99 36.04 -28.42
N LYS A 587 6.90 36.76 -29.08
CA LYS A 587 6.56 38.08 -29.65
C LYS A 587 5.95 37.88 -31.01
N LEU A 588 4.81 38.54 -31.25
CA LEU A 588 4.11 38.46 -32.52
C LEU A 588 4.61 39.58 -33.46
N SER A 589 4.74 39.29 -34.76
CA SER A 589 4.93 40.30 -35.79
C SER A 589 3.74 40.25 -36.75
N TYR A 590 3.14 41.41 -37.06
CA TYR A 590 1.99 41.43 -37.95
C TYR A 590 2.47 41.37 -39.39
N GLU A 591 2.18 40.25 -40.04
CA GLU A 591 2.37 40.01 -41.46
C GLU A 591 1.00 39.77 -42.14
N PRO A 592 0.84 40.03 -43.45
CA PRO A 592 -0.44 39.87 -44.15
C PRO A 592 -1.05 38.45 -44.11
N ASP A 593 -0.25 37.44 -43.79
CA ASP A 593 -0.67 36.04 -43.68
C ASP A 593 -1.13 35.63 -42.27
N VAL A 594 -0.90 36.48 -41.26
CA VAL A 594 -1.34 36.27 -39.87
C VAL A 594 -2.85 36.08 -39.81
N ARG A 595 -3.27 35.06 -39.05
CA ARG A 595 -4.68 34.66 -38.98
C ARG A 595 -5.45 35.26 -37.81
N ASN A 596 -4.80 35.42 -36.65
CA ASN A 596 -5.42 35.71 -35.37
C ASN A 596 -4.49 36.58 -34.50
N GLY A 597 -4.98 37.04 -33.33
CA GLY A 597 -4.11 37.55 -32.25
C GLY A 597 -3.88 39.05 -32.22
N TYR A 598 -4.49 39.79 -33.17
CA TYR A 598 -4.32 41.23 -33.29
C TYR A 598 -5.63 41.98 -33.14
N VAL A 599 -5.55 43.14 -32.53
CA VAL A 599 -6.56 44.20 -32.57
C VAL A 599 -5.98 45.34 -33.38
N ARG A 600 -6.77 45.93 -34.28
CA ARG A 600 -6.37 47.16 -34.98
C ARG A 600 -7.26 48.33 -34.60
N MET A 601 -6.65 49.50 -34.47
CA MET A 601 -7.32 50.79 -34.42
C MET A 601 -7.13 51.50 -35.75
N LYS A 602 -8.22 51.90 -36.40
CA LYS A 602 -8.20 52.60 -37.69
C LYS A 602 -8.78 54.00 -37.54
N LEU A 603 -8.03 55.03 -37.89
CA LEU A 603 -8.51 56.41 -37.81
C LEU A 603 -9.62 56.66 -38.85
N VAL A 604 -10.83 57.02 -38.41
CA VAL A 604 -11.99 57.21 -39.31
C VAL A 604 -12.48 58.65 -39.39
N ASN A 605 -12.27 59.46 -38.35
CA ASN A 605 -12.71 60.85 -38.26
C ASN A 605 -11.71 61.67 -37.43
N PRO A 606 -11.51 62.98 -37.72
CA PRO A 606 -12.10 63.79 -38.81
C PRO A 606 -11.51 63.46 -40.19
N SER A 607 -12.14 63.99 -41.26
CA SER A 607 -11.72 63.70 -42.65
C SER A 607 -10.28 64.12 -42.96
N ASP A 608 -9.81 65.19 -42.32
CA ASP A 608 -8.45 65.73 -42.44
C ASP A 608 -7.46 65.08 -41.45
N ALA A 609 -7.87 64.04 -40.71
CA ALA A 609 -7.09 63.45 -39.61
C ALA A 609 -6.58 64.52 -38.64
N PHE A 610 -5.26 64.61 -38.41
CA PHE A 610 -4.64 65.60 -37.55
C PHE A 610 -4.10 66.83 -38.31
N GLY A 611 -4.51 67.04 -39.57
CA GLY A 611 -4.17 68.25 -40.33
C GLY A 611 -2.76 68.29 -40.94
N HIS A 612 -1.94 67.25 -40.77
CA HIS A 612 -0.56 67.15 -41.29
C HIS A 612 -0.43 67.39 -42.80
N ALA A 613 -1.41 66.95 -43.59
CA ALA A 613 -1.40 67.16 -45.04
C ALA A 613 -1.75 68.61 -45.45
N LYS A 614 -2.57 69.30 -44.65
CA LYS A 614 -3.03 70.68 -44.93
C LYS A 614 -2.05 71.73 -44.40
N TRP A 615 -1.37 71.43 -43.30
CA TRP A 615 -0.55 72.40 -42.56
C TRP A 615 0.56 73.05 -43.39
N PRO A 616 1.39 72.36 -44.21
CA PRO A 616 2.48 73.03 -44.95
C PRO A 616 2.00 74.12 -45.90
N LYS A 617 0.89 73.87 -46.61
CA LYS A 617 0.27 74.86 -47.52
C LYS A 617 -0.32 76.02 -46.73
N LEU A 618 -1.05 75.72 -45.66
CA LEU A 618 -1.66 76.75 -44.81
C LEU A 618 -0.61 77.62 -44.13
N PHE A 619 0.45 77.03 -43.59
CA PHE A 619 1.57 77.73 -42.96
C PHE A 619 2.20 78.72 -43.94
N ALA A 620 2.53 78.28 -45.17
CA ALA A 620 3.07 79.16 -46.21
C ALA A 620 2.12 80.32 -46.56
N GLU A 621 0.82 80.06 -46.72
CA GLU A 621 -0.19 81.09 -46.98
C GLU A 621 -0.31 82.09 -45.80
N GLN A 622 -0.34 81.59 -44.57
CA GLN A 622 -0.46 82.43 -43.38
C GLN A 622 0.80 83.21 -43.07
N THR A 623 2.00 82.71 -43.36
CA THR A 623 3.25 83.48 -43.19
C THR A 623 3.26 84.73 -44.09
N VAL A 624 2.77 84.62 -45.33
CA VAL A 624 2.64 85.77 -46.24
C VAL A 624 1.63 86.78 -45.70
N LEU A 625 0.46 86.30 -45.24
CA LEU A 625 -0.60 87.15 -44.70
C LEU A 625 -0.23 87.79 -43.34
N PHE A 626 0.50 87.07 -42.50
CA PHE A 626 1.00 87.56 -41.21
C PHE A 626 2.03 88.67 -41.40
N ASN A 627 2.96 88.51 -42.35
CA ASN A 627 3.91 89.57 -42.71
C ASN A 627 3.21 90.81 -43.28
N ALA A 628 2.07 90.65 -43.96
CA ALA A 628 1.27 91.77 -44.46
C ALA A 628 0.47 92.47 -43.34
N ASN A 629 -0.10 91.72 -42.38
CA ASN A 629 -0.86 92.27 -41.27
C ASN A 629 -0.88 91.27 -40.09
N SER A 630 -0.03 91.53 -39.09
CA SER A 630 0.15 90.68 -37.92
C SER A 630 -0.94 90.84 -36.85
N THR A 631 -1.80 91.86 -36.95
CA THR A 631 -2.93 92.08 -36.03
C THR A 631 -4.17 91.25 -36.43
N ASN A 632 -4.35 91.01 -37.73
CA ASN A 632 -5.53 90.32 -38.26
C ASN A 632 -5.30 88.86 -38.64
N ASN A 633 -4.04 88.42 -38.72
CA ASN A 633 -3.68 87.04 -39.10
C ASN A 633 -2.79 86.41 -38.02
N THR A 634 -2.87 85.09 -37.84
CA THR A 634 -1.94 84.34 -36.98
C THR A 634 -1.33 83.18 -37.74
N ILE A 635 -0.08 82.84 -37.41
CA ILE A 635 0.57 81.64 -37.93
C ILE A 635 -0.02 80.42 -37.21
N PRO A 636 -0.51 79.39 -37.92
CA PRO A 636 -1.06 78.19 -37.31
C PRO A 636 0.04 77.35 -36.66
N GLU A 637 -0.23 76.83 -35.46
CA GLU A 637 0.66 75.90 -34.76
C GLU A 637 0.84 74.59 -35.55
N ALA A 638 1.97 73.92 -35.30
CA ALA A 638 2.25 72.62 -35.90
C ALA A 638 1.15 71.60 -35.53
N PRO A 639 0.76 70.72 -36.47
CA PRO A 639 -0.33 69.76 -36.24
C PRO A 639 0.05 68.78 -35.14
N TYR A 640 -0.90 68.50 -34.24
CA TYR A 640 -0.69 67.59 -33.13
C TYR A 640 -0.45 66.16 -33.65
N THR A 641 0.57 65.49 -33.12
CA THR A 641 0.82 64.07 -33.41
C THR A 641 0.40 63.24 -32.20
N PRO A 642 -0.58 62.34 -32.33
CA PRO A 642 -1.05 61.52 -31.22
C PRO A 642 0.03 60.51 -30.82
N THR A 643 0.75 60.83 -29.74
CA THR A 643 1.82 60.00 -29.21
C THR A 643 1.48 59.50 -27.82
N LEU A 644 1.49 58.18 -27.62
CA LEU A 644 1.26 57.58 -26.30
C LEU A 644 2.56 57.48 -25.51
N SER A 645 2.49 57.75 -24.21
CA SER A 645 3.53 57.40 -23.24
C SER A 645 3.38 55.97 -22.71
N GLY A 646 2.18 55.39 -22.82
CA GLY A 646 1.90 54.03 -22.40
C GLY A 646 0.61 53.48 -23.01
N LEU A 647 0.59 52.16 -23.18
CA LEU A 647 -0.56 51.40 -23.64
C LEU A 647 -0.72 50.19 -22.72
N LYS A 648 -1.92 50.02 -22.16
CA LYS A 648 -2.26 48.83 -21.37
C LYS A 648 -3.44 48.12 -21.97
N LEU A 649 -3.41 46.79 -21.92
CA LEU A 649 -4.49 45.92 -22.34
C LEU A 649 -5.10 45.24 -21.12
N LYS A 650 -6.43 45.19 -21.10
CA LYS A 650 -7.21 44.32 -20.24
C LYS A 650 -8.22 43.57 -21.09
N TYR A 651 -8.43 42.29 -20.80
CA TYR A 651 -9.39 41.50 -21.53
C TYR A 651 -10.06 40.47 -20.62
N VAL A 652 -11.23 40.00 -21.07
CA VAL A 652 -11.94 38.86 -20.48
C VAL A 652 -12.13 37.80 -21.55
N ALA A 653 -11.79 36.56 -21.23
CA ALA A 653 -12.00 35.40 -22.10
C ALA A 653 -12.77 34.31 -21.38
N THR A 654 -13.74 33.70 -22.06
CA THR A 654 -14.61 32.68 -21.48
C THR A 654 -14.67 31.44 -22.37
N GLN A 655 -14.61 30.27 -21.74
CA GLN A 655 -14.72 28.99 -22.40
C GLN A 655 -15.50 28.01 -21.51
N THR A 656 -16.36 27.18 -22.12
CA THR A 656 -17.16 26.18 -21.41
C THR A 656 -16.80 24.79 -21.92
N ILE A 657 -16.58 23.85 -21.00
CA ILE A 657 -16.37 22.42 -21.25
C ILE A 657 -17.66 21.72 -20.82
N GLY A 658 -18.35 21.04 -21.74
CA GLY A 658 -19.56 20.25 -21.42
C GLY A 658 -19.26 18.75 -21.45
N PHE A 659 -19.89 17.97 -20.57
CA PHE A 659 -19.69 16.51 -20.43
C PHE A 659 -20.86 15.68 -20.93
N ASP A 660 -21.48 16.16 -22.01
CA ASP A 660 -22.60 15.53 -22.69
C ASP A 660 -22.17 15.06 -24.10
N SER A 661 -23.14 14.70 -24.95
CA SER A 661 -22.87 14.30 -26.34
C SER A 661 -22.26 15.40 -27.21
N LEU A 662 -22.23 16.65 -26.74
CA LEU A 662 -21.63 17.80 -27.43
C LEU A 662 -20.19 18.07 -26.96
N TYR A 663 -19.62 17.21 -26.10
CA TYR A 663 -18.23 17.30 -25.65
C TYR A 663 -17.27 17.47 -26.84
N ASN A 664 -16.39 18.45 -26.71
CA ASN A 664 -15.41 18.76 -27.74
C ASN A 664 -14.05 19.09 -27.11
N GLU A 665 -13.04 18.28 -27.41
CA GLU A 665 -11.66 18.46 -26.93
C GLU A 665 -11.06 19.83 -27.34
N ARG A 666 -11.65 20.58 -28.28
CA ARG A 666 -11.20 21.97 -28.58
C ARG A 666 -11.59 23.00 -27.54
N ASP A 667 -12.63 22.73 -26.78
CA ASP A 667 -13.16 23.66 -25.79
C ASP A 667 -12.44 23.53 -24.44
N GLY A 668 -11.83 22.36 -24.20
CA GLY A 668 -11.01 22.08 -23.04
C GLY A 668 -11.13 20.60 -22.67
N GLN A 669 -10.36 20.18 -21.68
CA GLN A 669 -10.28 18.80 -21.22
C GLN A 669 -10.27 18.75 -19.70
N PHE A 670 -10.81 17.67 -19.14
CA PHE A 670 -10.88 17.45 -17.70
C PHE A 670 -10.37 16.05 -17.40
N PHE A 671 -9.48 15.95 -16.42
CA PHE A 671 -8.86 14.68 -16.07
C PHE A 671 -8.99 14.41 -14.58
N HIS A 672 -9.20 13.17 -14.18
CA HIS A 672 -9.00 12.77 -12.79
C HIS A 672 -7.54 12.47 -12.53
N LEU A 673 -7.04 12.93 -11.39
CA LEU A 673 -5.78 12.46 -10.83
C LEU A 673 -6.09 11.22 -9.98
N LEU A 674 -5.65 10.06 -10.47
CA LEU A 674 -5.80 8.77 -9.80
C LEU A 674 -4.50 8.42 -9.05
N PRO A 675 -4.55 7.50 -8.07
CA PRO A 675 -3.37 7.15 -7.29
C PRO A 675 -2.21 6.59 -8.11
N PHE A 676 -2.49 5.99 -9.28
CA PHE A 676 -1.50 5.32 -10.12
C PHE A 676 -1.43 5.87 -11.55
N GLY A 677 -2.11 6.99 -11.83
CA GLY A 677 -2.24 7.53 -13.18
C GLY A 677 -3.27 8.65 -13.28
N GLN A 678 -3.86 8.81 -14.45
CA GLN A 678 -4.88 9.82 -14.72
C GLN A 678 -5.98 9.28 -15.64
N ASP A 679 -7.20 9.79 -15.52
CA ASP A 679 -8.31 9.41 -16.40
C ASP A 679 -8.86 10.60 -17.17
N HIS A 680 -8.98 10.49 -18.49
CA HIS A 680 -9.56 11.54 -19.32
C HIS A 680 -11.09 11.41 -19.40
N VAL A 681 -11.79 12.31 -18.72
CA VAL A 681 -13.24 12.24 -18.57
C VAL A 681 -13.92 13.01 -19.70
N ARG A 682 -14.70 12.29 -20.51
CA ARG A 682 -15.43 12.85 -21.66
C ARG A 682 -16.95 12.94 -21.45
N SER A 683 -17.49 12.15 -20.53
CA SER A 683 -18.93 12.11 -20.23
C SER A 683 -19.18 11.71 -18.79
N GLY A 684 -20.30 12.17 -18.20
CA GLY A 684 -20.70 11.75 -16.85
C GLY A 684 -19.67 12.10 -15.79
N ALA A 685 -19.09 13.29 -15.88
CA ALA A 685 -17.96 13.68 -15.04
C ALA A 685 -18.35 13.77 -13.56
N LEU A 686 -17.48 13.27 -12.70
CA LEU A 686 -17.49 13.55 -11.27
C LEU A 686 -16.36 14.55 -10.97
N LEU A 687 -16.49 15.39 -9.93
CA LEU A 687 -15.43 16.33 -9.57
C LEU A 687 -14.16 15.60 -9.09
N LEU A 688 -14.34 14.60 -8.23
CA LEU A 688 -13.28 13.68 -7.81
C LEU A 688 -13.54 12.28 -8.37
N PRO A 689 -12.48 11.47 -8.59
CA PRO A 689 -12.64 10.08 -8.98
C PRO A 689 -13.42 9.32 -7.91
N ASP A 690 -14.25 8.39 -8.35
CA ASP A 690 -15.00 7.51 -7.46
C ASP A 690 -14.53 6.06 -7.65
N PHE A 691 -14.37 5.34 -6.55
CA PHE A 691 -13.76 4.02 -6.54
C PHE A 691 -14.83 2.95 -6.42
N GLN A 692 -15.29 2.50 -7.59
CA GLN A 692 -16.38 1.54 -7.72
C GLN A 692 -15.90 0.25 -8.42
N MET A 693 -16.58 -0.84 -8.11
CA MET A 693 -16.43 -2.12 -8.79
C MET A 693 -17.78 -2.69 -9.21
N SER A 694 -17.77 -3.42 -10.31
CA SER A 694 -18.89 -4.25 -10.69
C SER A 694 -18.88 -5.53 -9.86
N VAL A 695 -20.04 -5.89 -9.32
CA VAL A 695 -20.25 -7.11 -8.53
C VAL A 695 -21.39 -7.89 -9.16
N LEU A 696 -21.25 -9.21 -9.26
CA LEU A 696 -22.31 -10.08 -9.73
C LEU A 696 -23.16 -10.52 -8.53
N GLY A 697 -24.42 -10.10 -8.51
CA GLY A 697 -25.36 -10.56 -7.51
C GLY A 697 -25.78 -12.01 -7.74
N ALA A 698 -26.29 -12.68 -6.71
CA ALA A 698 -26.75 -14.07 -6.76
C ALA A 698 -27.80 -14.35 -7.85
N ASN A 699 -28.50 -13.32 -8.32
CA ASN A 699 -29.52 -13.39 -9.38
C ASN A 699 -28.92 -13.26 -10.80
N GLY A 700 -27.59 -13.19 -10.94
CA GLY A 700 -26.89 -13.00 -12.22
C GLY A 700 -26.91 -11.56 -12.76
N THR A 701 -27.44 -10.60 -11.99
CA THR A 701 -27.41 -9.18 -12.32
C THR A 701 -26.11 -8.54 -11.86
N VAL A 702 -25.46 -7.76 -12.73
CA VAL A 702 -24.30 -6.96 -12.38
C VAL A 702 -24.77 -5.67 -11.72
N SER A 703 -24.38 -5.46 -10.46
CA SER A 703 -24.54 -4.21 -9.73
C SER A 703 -23.19 -3.51 -9.58
N THR A 704 -23.22 -2.27 -9.10
CA THR A 704 -22.00 -1.51 -8.78
C THR A 704 -21.94 -1.30 -7.28
N GLU A 705 -20.79 -1.60 -6.69
CA GLU A 705 -20.51 -1.39 -5.26
C GLU A 705 -19.26 -0.53 -5.08
N TYR A 706 -19.17 0.12 -3.93
CA TYR A 706 -17.98 0.87 -3.57
C TYR A 706 -16.87 -0.05 -3.08
N ILE A 707 -15.65 0.30 -3.46
CA ILE A 707 -14.46 -0.40 -3.02
C ILE A 707 -14.07 0.13 -1.65
N GLU A 708 -13.99 -0.75 -0.65
CA GLU A 708 -13.20 -0.50 0.56
C GLU A 708 -11.74 -0.78 0.25
N SER A 709 -11.46 -1.90 -0.42
CA SER A 709 -10.10 -2.26 -0.78
C SER A 709 -9.98 -3.01 -2.10
N ALA A 710 -8.86 -2.79 -2.79
CA ALA A 710 -8.53 -3.50 -4.03
C ALA A 710 -7.04 -3.84 -4.19
N MET A 711 -6.78 -5.03 -4.71
CA MET A 711 -5.51 -5.49 -5.25
C MET A 711 -5.50 -5.37 -6.78
N TYR A 712 -4.50 -4.74 -7.35
CA TYR A 712 -4.28 -4.63 -8.79
C TYR A 712 -3.07 -5.48 -9.20
N ILE A 713 -3.24 -6.35 -10.18
CA ILE A 713 -2.19 -7.21 -10.73
C ILE A 713 -1.98 -6.82 -12.19
N GLY A 714 -0.77 -6.36 -12.51
CA GLY A 714 -0.37 -5.97 -13.87
C GLY A 714 0.45 -7.06 -14.53
N ILE A 715 0.00 -7.54 -15.68
CA ILE A 715 0.65 -8.61 -16.45
C ILE A 715 1.13 -8.05 -17.79
N SER A 716 2.42 -8.13 -18.04
CA SER A 716 3.02 -7.78 -19.34
C SER A 716 2.94 -8.95 -20.31
N GLY A 717 2.85 -8.68 -21.60
CA GLY A 717 2.88 -9.72 -22.64
C GLY A 717 1.67 -10.68 -22.65
N ALA A 718 0.58 -10.33 -21.98
CA ALA A 718 -0.67 -11.07 -22.05
C ALA A 718 -1.37 -10.78 -23.39
N LEU A 719 -1.69 -11.84 -24.16
CA LEU A 719 -2.40 -11.71 -25.43
C LEU A 719 -3.87 -12.10 -25.25
N ALA A 720 -4.75 -11.42 -25.99
CA ALA A 720 -6.18 -11.71 -26.01
C ALA A 720 -6.48 -13.19 -26.28
N ARG A 721 -7.49 -13.74 -25.59
CA ARG A 721 -7.97 -15.13 -25.62
C ARG A 721 -7.03 -16.19 -25.05
N GLN A 722 -5.81 -15.84 -24.64
CA GLN A 722 -4.93 -16.78 -23.95
C GLN A 722 -5.40 -17.04 -22.53
N THR A 723 -5.10 -18.22 -22.01
CA THR A 723 -5.34 -18.57 -20.60
C THR A 723 -4.08 -18.29 -19.80
N ILE A 724 -4.24 -17.60 -18.68
CA ILE A 724 -3.20 -17.29 -17.71
C ILE A 724 -3.55 -17.98 -16.40
N SER A 725 -2.61 -18.72 -15.83
CA SER A 725 -2.72 -19.26 -14.48
C SER A 725 -1.87 -18.46 -13.49
N LEU A 726 -2.47 -18.12 -12.35
CA LEU A 726 -1.87 -17.33 -11.27
C LEU A 726 -1.93 -18.14 -9.97
N LEU A 727 -0.79 -18.53 -9.41
CA LEU A 727 -0.72 -19.02 -8.04
C LEU A 727 -0.74 -17.84 -7.08
N LEU A 728 -1.74 -17.82 -6.20
CA LEU A 728 -1.86 -16.87 -5.10
C LEU A 728 -1.49 -17.63 -3.83
N GLN A 729 -0.31 -17.37 -3.28
CA GLN A 729 0.16 -17.99 -2.04
C GLN A 729 -0.18 -17.11 -0.85
N LEU A 730 -0.91 -17.68 0.10
CA LEU A 730 -1.39 -16.97 1.30
C LEU A 730 -0.63 -17.44 2.54
N ASN A 731 -0.58 -16.57 3.54
CA ASN A 731 -0.19 -16.90 4.91
C ASN A 731 -1.48 -17.21 5.68
N GLU A 732 -1.96 -18.45 5.53
CA GLU A 732 -3.23 -18.91 6.10
C GLU A 732 -3.17 -18.85 7.64
N GLY A 733 -4.20 -18.28 8.28
CA GLY A 733 -4.25 -18.05 9.72
C GLY A 733 -3.78 -16.66 10.17
N SER A 734 -3.45 -15.76 9.23
CA SER A 734 -3.09 -14.36 9.52
C SER A 734 -4.28 -13.40 9.51
N GLU A 735 -5.46 -13.89 9.13
CA GLU A 735 -6.72 -13.16 9.08
C GLU A 735 -7.29 -12.81 10.48
N ASP A 736 -8.04 -11.70 10.55
CA ASP A 736 -8.83 -11.34 11.73
C ASP A 736 -10.19 -12.07 11.70
N ILE A 737 -10.29 -13.13 12.48
CA ILE A 737 -11.50 -13.96 12.62
C ILE A 737 -12.71 -13.24 13.25
N SER A 738 -12.54 -12.02 13.79
CA SER A 738 -13.65 -11.24 14.35
C SER A 738 -14.45 -10.47 13.30
N VAL A 739 -13.93 -10.42 12.06
CA VAL A 739 -14.53 -9.73 10.91
C VAL A 739 -15.18 -10.77 9.99
N ASP A 740 -16.36 -10.43 9.46
CA ASP A 740 -17.03 -11.31 8.49
C ASP A 740 -16.20 -11.46 7.21
N HIS A 741 -16.26 -12.65 6.60
CA HIS A 741 -15.54 -12.93 5.36
C HIS A 741 -16.04 -12.02 4.23
N SER A 742 -15.12 -11.31 3.58
CA SER A 742 -15.42 -10.44 2.45
C SER A 742 -15.77 -11.23 1.19
N VAL A 743 -16.73 -10.72 0.42
CA VAL A 743 -17.03 -11.22 -0.93
C VAL A 743 -16.08 -10.54 -1.93
N LEU A 744 -15.25 -11.34 -2.60
CA LEU A 744 -14.28 -10.87 -3.58
C LEU A 744 -14.92 -10.69 -4.96
N SER A 745 -14.66 -9.56 -5.62
CA SER A 745 -15.04 -9.31 -7.01
C SER A 745 -13.84 -9.07 -7.90
N TRP A 746 -13.70 -9.90 -8.94
CA TRP A 746 -12.67 -9.75 -9.96
C TRP A 746 -13.15 -8.87 -11.11
N ASN A 747 -12.32 -7.92 -11.51
CA ASN A 747 -12.55 -7.02 -12.63
C ASN A 747 -11.29 -6.93 -13.49
N TYR A 748 -11.42 -6.56 -14.77
CA TYR A 748 -10.30 -6.20 -15.63
C TYR A 748 -10.52 -4.83 -16.24
N LEU A 749 -9.43 -4.20 -16.67
CA LEU A 749 -9.48 -2.90 -17.31
C LEU A 749 -9.62 -3.06 -18.83
N SER A 750 -10.72 -2.54 -19.38
CA SER A 750 -11.02 -2.52 -20.81
C SER A 750 -10.96 -1.10 -21.39
N GLU A 751 -11.11 -0.96 -22.71
CA GLU A 751 -11.26 0.35 -23.38
C GLU A 751 -12.40 1.20 -22.83
N SER A 752 -13.48 0.57 -22.35
CA SER A 752 -14.63 1.27 -21.79
C SER A 752 -14.60 1.33 -20.26
N GLY A 753 -13.44 1.16 -19.64
CA GLY A 753 -13.24 1.16 -18.18
C GLY A 753 -13.27 -0.23 -17.55
N TRP A 754 -13.45 -0.29 -16.23
CA TRP A 754 -13.45 -1.53 -15.45
C TRP A 754 -14.67 -2.39 -15.75
N LYS A 755 -14.46 -3.67 -16.07
CA LYS A 755 -15.51 -4.67 -16.32
C LYS A 755 -15.35 -5.89 -15.41
N HIS A 756 -16.47 -6.49 -15.02
CA HIS A 756 -16.48 -7.70 -14.21
C HIS A 756 -15.91 -8.92 -14.96
N LEU A 757 -15.13 -9.74 -14.26
CA LEU A 757 -14.37 -10.88 -14.79
C LEU A 757 -15.01 -12.20 -14.35
N ASP A 758 -16.22 -12.49 -14.81
CA ASP A 758 -16.95 -13.72 -14.45
C ASP A 758 -16.79 -14.80 -15.53
N LYS A 759 -17.25 -14.53 -16.75
CA LYS A 759 -17.09 -15.47 -17.89
C LYS A 759 -15.64 -15.79 -18.25
N SER A 760 -14.73 -14.87 -17.93
CA SER A 760 -13.29 -15.03 -18.17
C SER A 760 -12.58 -15.74 -17.02
N LEU A 761 -13.22 -15.92 -15.86
CA LEU A 761 -12.65 -16.65 -14.74
C LEU A 761 -12.98 -18.13 -14.92
N ILE A 762 -12.02 -18.88 -15.46
CA ILE A 762 -12.23 -20.29 -15.83
C ILE A 762 -12.20 -21.19 -14.58
N GLY A 763 -11.43 -20.82 -13.56
CA GLY A 763 -11.37 -21.58 -12.32
C GLY A 763 -10.68 -20.82 -11.19
N ASP A 764 -11.18 -21.04 -9.97
CA ASP A 764 -10.62 -20.50 -8.73
C ASP A 764 -10.45 -21.63 -7.69
N ASP A 765 -9.21 -22.06 -7.48
CA ASP A 765 -8.86 -23.03 -6.44
C ASP A 765 -8.57 -22.38 -5.07
N THR A 766 -8.53 -21.04 -5.01
CA THR A 766 -8.33 -20.28 -3.76
C THR A 766 -9.59 -20.20 -2.91
N ASN A 767 -10.75 -20.52 -3.50
CA ASN A 767 -12.07 -20.43 -2.88
C ASN A 767 -12.33 -19.00 -2.34
N GLY A 768 -12.13 -17.98 -3.17
CA GLY A 768 -12.25 -16.58 -2.76
C GLY A 768 -11.14 -16.11 -1.82
N LEU A 769 -9.89 -16.57 -2.04
CA LEU A 769 -8.72 -16.25 -1.21
C LEU A 769 -8.81 -16.72 0.26
N ILE A 770 -9.55 -17.80 0.53
CA ILE A 770 -9.56 -18.44 1.84
C ILE A 770 -8.33 -19.34 2.02
N ARG A 771 -7.80 -19.88 0.92
CA ARG A 771 -6.61 -20.73 0.92
C ARG A 771 -5.70 -20.43 -0.28
N SER A 772 -4.46 -20.87 -0.18
CA SER A 772 -3.51 -20.82 -1.29
C SER A 772 -3.97 -21.69 -2.45
N GLY A 773 -3.87 -21.18 -3.68
CA GLY A 773 -4.37 -21.90 -4.85
C GLY A 773 -4.10 -21.20 -6.17
N VAL A 774 -4.50 -21.86 -7.25
CA VAL A 774 -4.31 -21.37 -8.63
C VAL A 774 -5.61 -20.78 -9.17
N LEU A 775 -5.54 -19.54 -9.63
CA LEU A 775 -6.57 -18.83 -10.35
C LEU A 775 -6.30 -18.91 -11.85
N SER A 776 -7.31 -19.30 -12.65
CA SER A 776 -7.19 -19.45 -14.10
C SER A 776 -8.08 -18.44 -14.82
N ILE A 777 -7.49 -17.57 -15.63
CA ILE A 777 -8.15 -16.45 -16.28
C ILE A 777 -7.95 -16.53 -17.79
N GLN A 778 -9.02 -16.42 -18.56
CA GLN A 778 -8.95 -16.14 -19.99
C GLN A 778 -8.85 -14.64 -20.22
N VAL A 779 -7.76 -14.21 -20.86
CA VAL A 779 -7.55 -12.80 -21.21
C VAL A 779 -8.66 -12.34 -22.18
N PRO A 780 -9.42 -11.28 -21.84
CA PRO A 780 -10.46 -10.73 -22.72
C PRO A 780 -9.90 -10.18 -24.05
N VAL A 781 -10.78 -9.87 -25.00
CA VAL A 781 -10.39 -9.40 -26.34
C VAL A 781 -10.30 -7.87 -26.42
N ASP A 782 -11.07 -7.17 -25.59
CA ASP A 782 -11.18 -5.71 -25.53
C ASP A 782 -10.10 -5.08 -24.63
N LEU A 783 -8.86 -5.47 -24.88
CA LEU A 783 -7.69 -4.88 -24.22
C LEU A 783 -7.38 -3.51 -24.85
N PRO A 784 -7.26 -2.44 -24.06
CA PRO A 784 -6.91 -1.12 -24.57
C PRO A 784 -5.44 -1.02 -25.01
N ASP A 785 -5.19 -0.36 -26.14
CA ASP A 785 -3.84 -0.11 -26.66
C ASP A 785 -3.02 0.83 -25.75
N ALA A 786 -3.67 1.83 -25.15
CA ALA A 786 -3.07 2.77 -24.21
C ALA A 786 -4.07 3.14 -23.12
N ILE A 787 -3.64 2.99 -21.87
CA ILE A 787 -4.41 3.34 -20.68
C ILE A 787 -3.62 4.34 -19.86
N THR A 788 -4.25 5.41 -19.42
CA THR A 788 -3.60 6.38 -18.55
C THR A 788 -3.95 6.21 -17.07
N GLN A 789 -5.03 5.47 -16.75
CA GLN A 789 -5.48 5.22 -15.37
C GLN A 789 -4.46 4.42 -14.54
N LEU A 790 -3.69 3.57 -15.22
CA LEU A 790 -2.64 2.70 -14.70
C LEU A 790 -1.50 2.67 -15.73
N PRO A 791 -0.29 2.20 -15.39
CA PRO A 791 0.82 2.08 -16.34
C PRO A 791 0.42 1.35 -17.63
N THR A 792 0.73 1.96 -18.77
CA THR A 792 0.39 1.49 -20.14
C THR A 792 1.10 0.18 -20.50
N GLY A 793 0.54 -0.58 -21.45
CA GLY A 793 1.18 -1.77 -22.03
C GLY A 793 1.06 -3.04 -21.18
N LEU A 794 0.18 -3.03 -20.18
CA LEU A 794 -0.06 -4.14 -19.26
C LEU A 794 -1.55 -4.52 -19.26
N PHE A 795 -1.82 -5.82 -19.15
CA PHE A 795 -3.14 -6.33 -18.81
C PHE A 795 -3.36 -6.21 -17.30
N TRP A 796 -4.33 -5.39 -16.90
CA TRP A 796 -4.65 -5.16 -15.49
C TRP A 796 -5.89 -5.92 -15.08
N ILE A 797 -5.75 -6.73 -14.03
CA ILE A 797 -6.86 -7.30 -13.27
C ILE A 797 -6.89 -6.68 -11.87
N ARG A 798 -8.09 -6.56 -11.31
CA ARG A 798 -8.35 -5.99 -9.99
C ARG A 798 -9.25 -6.93 -9.20
N ALA A 799 -8.79 -7.35 -8.03
CA ALA A 799 -9.60 -8.03 -7.03
C ALA A 799 -10.05 -6.98 -6.01
N GLY A 800 -11.36 -6.74 -5.88
CA GLY A 800 -11.91 -5.72 -4.98
C GLY A 800 -12.89 -6.31 -3.96
N ILE A 801 -13.00 -5.64 -2.81
CA ILE A 801 -13.94 -5.95 -1.72
C ILE A 801 -14.62 -4.68 -1.22
N SER A 802 -15.88 -4.81 -0.79
CA SER A 802 -16.70 -3.67 -0.34
C SER A 802 -16.69 -3.47 1.17
N SER A 803 -16.32 -4.49 1.94
CA SER A 803 -16.10 -4.43 3.39
C SER A 803 -15.33 -5.65 3.90
N GLY A 804 -14.55 -5.49 4.98
CA GLY A 804 -13.98 -6.58 5.76
C GLY A 804 -12.54 -6.97 5.41
N SER A 805 -11.73 -6.04 4.87
CA SER A 805 -10.36 -6.35 4.41
C SER A 805 -9.45 -7.06 5.43
N ALA A 806 -9.64 -6.80 6.73
CA ALA A 806 -8.90 -7.44 7.81
C ALA A 806 -9.19 -8.94 7.97
N GLY A 807 -10.35 -9.43 7.48
CA GLY A 807 -10.72 -10.85 7.50
C GLY A 807 -10.08 -11.67 6.37
N LEU A 808 -9.27 -11.07 5.50
CA LEU A 808 -8.51 -11.78 4.47
C LEU A 808 -7.08 -12.08 4.94
N PRO A 809 -6.52 -13.25 4.60
CA PRO A 809 -5.15 -13.58 4.94
C PRO A 809 -4.16 -12.68 4.21
N LYS A 810 -2.99 -12.49 4.81
CA LYS A 810 -1.84 -11.87 4.16
C LYS A 810 -1.36 -12.74 2.98
N MET A 811 -0.81 -12.08 1.97
CA MET A 811 -0.25 -12.69 0.77
C MET A 811 1.26 -12.86 0.92
N VAL A 812 1.78 -14.01 0.53
CA VAL A 812 3.22 -14.30 0.50
C VAL A 812 3.79 -13.99 -0.88
N ASP A 813 3.13 -14.47 -1.95
CA ASP A 813 3.57 -14.17 -3.32
C ASP A 813 2.51 -14.48 -4.38
N VAL A 814 2.74 -13.96 -5.59
CA VAL A 814 1.95 -14.26 -6.78
C VAL A 814 2.86 -14.75 -7.91
N HIS A 815 2.57 -15.94 -8.44
CA HIS A 815 3.36 -16.54 -9.54
C HIS A 815 2.49 -16.78 -10.78
N LEU A 816 3.02 -16.50 -11.97
CA LEU A 816 2.40 -16.87 -13.24
C LEU A 816 2.76 -18.29 -13.65
N HIS A 817 1.98 -18.86 -14.58
CA HIS A 817 2.23 -20.18 -15.20
C HIS A 817 2.31 -21.30 -14.16
N ALA A 818 1.47 -21.22 -13.14
CA ALA A 818 1.41 -22.20 -12.08
C ALA A 818 0.36 -23.26 -12.36
N VAL A 819 0.60 -24.48 -11.88
CA VAL A 819 -0.35 -25.58 -11.85
C VAL A 819 -0.10 -26.46 -10.63
N LYS A 820 -1.15 -27.12 -10.14
CA LYS A 820 -1.01 -28.13 -9.10
C LYS A 820 -0.53 -29.45 -9.72
N ALA A 821 0.38 -30.16 -9.07
CA ALA A 821 0.84 -31.48 -9.48
C ALA A 821 0.78 -32.45 -8.29
N PHE A 822 0.39 -33.70 -8.55
CA PHE A 822 0.22 -34.73 -7.52
C PHE A 822 1.32 -35.79 -7.63
N PHE A 823 1.77 -36.29 -6.49
CA PHE A 823 2.72 -37.38 -6.46
C PHE A 823 2.14 -38.65 -7.07
N LYS A 824 2.95 -39.31 -7.90
CA LYS A 824 2.66 -40.61 -8.51
C LYS A 824 3.58 -41.67 -7.91
N ASP A 825 2.97 -42.57 -7.15
CA ASP A 825 3.66 -43.70 -6.57
C ASP A 825 4.09 -44.72 -7.65
N ASN A 826 5.39 -45.00 -7.71
CA ASN A 826 6.00 -46.03 -8.56
C ASN A 826 6.67 -47.14 -7.70
N GLY A 827 6.01 -47.47 -6.58
CA GLY A 827 6.52 -48.35 -5.54
C GLY A 827 7.61 -47.67 -4.71
N ASN A 828 7.46 -46.37 -4.48
CA ASN A 828 8.36 -45.54 -3.70
C ASN A 828 8.33 -45.91 -2.21
N ASP A 829 9.24 -45.34 -1.42
CA ASP A 829 9.21 -45.50 0.03
C ASP A 829 7.86 -45.02 0.60
N PRO A 830 7.08 -45.88 1.28
CA PRO A 830 5.81 -45.49 1.91
C PRO A 830 5.96 -44.37 2.94
N GLN A 831 7.16 -44.16 3.50
CA GLN A 831 7.43 -43.09 4.47
C GLN A 831 7.71 -41.73 3.82
N HIS A 832 7.84 -41.64 2.49
CA HIS A 832 8.07 -40.36 1.81
C HIS A 832 6.99 -39.32 2.18
N LEU A 833 5.73 -39.74 2.22
CA LEU A 833 4.57 -38.90 2.53
C LEU A 833 4.49 -38.49 4.01
N ALA A 834 5.40 -38.95 4.87
CA ALA A 834 5.43 -38.57 6.28
C ALA A 834 5.98 -37.15 6.49
N LYS A 835 6.76 -36.64 5.52
CA LYS A 835 7.32 -35.29 5.56
C LYS A 835 7.02 -34.59 4.24
N ALA A 836 6.61 -33.33 4.33
CA ALA A 836 6.48 -32.47 3.17
C ALA A 836 7.80 -32.44 2.37
N LEU A 837 7.69 -32.57 1.04
CA LEU A 837 8.80 -32.37 0.14
C LEU A 837 9.26 -30.91 0.26
N PRO A 838 10.54 -30.63 0.54
CA PRO A 838 11.01 -29.27 0.75
C PRO A 838 10.86 -28.42 -0.52
N ALA A 839 10.72 -27.11 -0.34
CA ALA A 839 10.69 -26.15 -1.43
C ALA A 839 11.92 -26.32 -2.35
N GLY A 840 11.72 -26.18 -3.66
CA GLY A 840 12.75 -26.28 -4.69
C GLY A 840 13.17 -27.71 -5.07
N ALA A 841 12.59 -28.76 -4.47
CA ALA A 841 12.91 -30.15 -4.81
C ALA A 841 12.49 -30.51 -6.24
N VAL A 842 11.28 -30.12 -6.66
CA VAL A 842 10.87 -30.19 -8.06
C VAL A 842 11.52 -29.04 -8.85
N SER A 843 12.43 -29.41 -9.74
CA SER A 843 13.31 -28.44 -10.43
C SER A 843 13.31 -28.54 -11.96
N ARG A 844 12.77 -29.64 -12.52
CA ARG A 844 12.72 -29.88 -13.97
C ARG A 844 11.65 -30.91 -14.33
N LEU A 845 11.31 -30.95 -15.62
CA LEU A 845 10.51 -32.02 -16.22
C LEU A 845 11.28 -33.35 -16.18
N PHE A 846 10.54 -34.46 -16.13
CA PHE A 846 11.12 -35.80 -16.30
C PHE A 846 11.56 -36.02 -17.75
N GLU A 847 10.70 -35.68 -18.71
CA GLU A 847 11.04 -35.62 -20.14
C GLU A 847 11.40 -34.18 -20.52
N ALA A 848 12.56 -33.98 -21.14
CA ALA A 848 13.04 -32.64 -21.45
C ALA A 848 12.23 -32.01 -22.59
N ASP A 849 11.70 -30.82 -22.33
CA ASP A 849 11.05 -29.97 -23.35
C ASP A 849 11.87 -28.68 -23.55
N GLY A 850 12.29 -28.42 -24.79
CA GLY A 850 13.06 -27.23 -25.15
C GLY A 850 12.28 -25.91 -25.00
N GLN A 851 10.95 -25.97 -24.92
CA GLN A 851 10.07 -24.81 -24.70
C GLN A 851 10.00 -24.39 -23.23
N VAL A 852 10.42 -25.26 -22.29
CA VAL A 852 10.45 -25.01 -20.85
C VAL A 852 11.88 -24.79 -20.39
N LYS A 853 12.19 -23.57 -19.92
CA LYS A 853 13.51 -23.24 -19.40
C LYS A 853 13.78 -23.88 -18.04
N LYS A 854 12.79 -23.83 -17.14
CA LYS A 854 12.89 -24.33 -15.76
C LYS A 854 11.51 -24.59 -15.17
N VAL A 855 11.42 -25.54 -14.24
CA VAL A 855 10.27 -25.72 -13.34
C VAL A 855 10.69 -25.32 -11.93
N LEU A 856 9.82 -24.60 -11.23
CA LEU A 856 10.04 -24.17 -9.86
C LEU A 856 8.93 -24.73 -8.98
N GLN A 857 9.31 -25.21 -7.79
CA GLN A 857 8.39 -25.47 -6.68
C GLN A 857 8.73 -24.46 -5.59
N PRO A 858 8.03 -23.31 -5.51
CA PRO A 858 8.40 -22.26 -4.55
C PRO A 858 8.16 -22.66 -3.09
N TYR A 859 7.19 -23.55 -2.84
CA TYR A 859 6.73 -23.92 -1.49
C TYR A 859 6.79 -25.43 -1.25
N ALA A 860 6.75 -25.85 0.01
CA ALA A 860 6.76 -27.28 0.36
C ALA A 860 5.52 -28.02 -0.17
N SER A 861 5.61 -29.35 -0.31
CA SER A 861 4.43 -30.14 -0.66
C SER A 861 3.43 -30.22 0.50
N PHE A 862 2.17 -30.46 0.18
CA PHE A 862 1.07 -30.45 1.14
C PHE A 862 0.07 -31.59 0.87
N GLY A 863 -0.77 -31.90 1.86
CA GLY A 863 -1.86 -32.90 1.73
C GLY A 863 -1.45 -34.38 1.73
N GLY A 864 -0.15 -34.69 1.75
CA GLY A 864 0.36 -36.07 1.80
C GLY A 864 0.00 -36.79 3.09
N LYS A 865 -0.41 -38.06 2.97
CA LYS A 865 -0.63 -38.96 4.13
C LYS A 865 -0.02 -40.32 3.86
N VAL A 866 0.76 -40.84 4.80
CA VAL A 866 1.25 -42.23 4.75
C VAL A 866 0.11 -43.23 4.91
N THR A 867 0.34 -44.47 4.50
CA THR A 867 -0.57 -45.57 4.82
C THR A 867 -0.66 -45.72 6.34
N GLU A 868 -1.90 -45.79 6.84
CA GLU A 868 -2.17 -45.86 8.27
C GLU A 868 -1.57 -47.13 8.89
N SER A 869 -0.83 -47.01 10.00
CA SER A 869 -0.22 -48.17 10.66
C SER A 869 -0.10 -47.99 12.18
N GLY A 870 0.08 -49.10 12.89
CA GLY A 870 0.38 -49.10 14.32
C GLY A 870 -0.71 -48.45 15.19
N SER A 871 -0.29 -47.62 16.14
CA SER A 871 -1.17 -46.96 17.12
C SER A 871 -2.21 -46.03 16.48
N VAL A 872 -1.87 -45.36 15.37
CA VAL A 872 -2.76 -44.40 14.69
C VAL A 872 -4.02 -45.11 14.17
N TYR A 873 -3.85 -46.29 13.58
CA TYR A 873 -4.96 -47.14 13.15
C TYR A 873 -5.90 -47.52 14.31
N TYR A 874 -5.33 -47.99 15.42
CA TYR A 874 -6.12 -48.36 16.59
C TYR A 874 -6.85 -47.17 17.20
N GLN A 875 -6.19 -46.01 17.23
CA GLN A 875 -6.78 -44.77 17.71
C GLN A 875 -7.97 -44.37 16.83
N ARG A 876 -7.78 -44.21 15.51
CA ARG A 876 -8.86 -43.84 14.60
C ARG A 876 -10.04 -44.81 14.68
N VAL A 877 -9.79 -46.12 14.71
CA VAL A 877 -10.87 -47.12 14.81
C VAL A 877 -11.62 -47.03 16.14
N SER A 878 -10.89 -46.90 17.25
CA SER A 878 -11.48 -46.74 18.58
C SER A 878 -12.34 -45.47 18.66
N GLU A 879 -11.81 -44.35 18.17
CA GLU A 879 -12.52 -43.07 18.11
C GLU A 879 -13.75 -43.19 17.20
N ARG A 880 -13.60 -43.77 16.00
CA ARG A 880 -14.70 -43.98 15.03
C ARG A 880 -15.84 -44.81 15.60
N LEU A 881 -15.55 -45.82 16.42
CA LEU A 881 -16.56 -46.64 17.09
C LEU A 881 -17.29 -45.88 18.20
N ARG A 882 -16.62 -44.91 18.84
CA ARG A 882 -17.20 -44.03 19.84
C ARG A 882 -18.09 -42.95 19.22
N HIS A 883 -17.53 -42.07 18.38
CA HIS A 883 -18.26 -40.94 17.82
C HIS A 883 -19.17 -41.33 16.64
N LYS A 884 -18.94 -42.49 16.01
CA LYS A 884 -19.74 -43.00 14.87
C LYS A 884 -19.92 -41.99 13.72
N GLN A 885 -18.94 -41.12 13.51
CA GLN A 885 -18.95 -39.99 12.56
C GLN A 885 -20.08 -38.98 12.82
N ARG A 886 -20.47 -38.78 14.08
CA ARG A 886 -21.45 -37.79 14.47
C ARG A 886 -20.86 -36.88 15.53
N ALA A 887 -20.92 -35.57 15.30
CA ALA A 887 -20.48 -34.56 16.26
C ALA A 887 -21.62 -34.28 17.24
N ILE A 888 -21.72 -35.08 18.31
CA ILE A 888 -22.80 -34.97 19.31
C ILE A 888 -22.28 -34.28 20.57
N THR A 889 -21.14 -34.76 21.09
CA THR A 889 -20.48 -34.24 22.29
C THR A 889 -19.26 -33.40 21.91
N ILE A 890 -18.83 -32.53 22.83
CA ILE A 890 -17.60 -31.71 22.70
C ILE A 890 -16.40 -32.55 22.25
N TRP A 891 -16.22 -33.72 22.86
CA TRP A 891 -15.15 -34.66 22.51
C TRP A 891 -15.24 -35.14 21.06
N ASP A 892 -16.46 -35.40 20.56
CA ASP A 892 -16.67 -35.81 19.18
C ASP A 892 -16.28 -34.69 18.20
N TYR A 893 -16.60 -33.43 18.50
CA TYR A 893 -16.15 -32.29 17.69
C TYR A 893 -14.63 -32.20 17.62
N GLU A 894 -13.96 -32.22 18.77
CA GLU A 894 -12.50 -32.09 18.85
C GLU A 894 -11.80 -33.20 18.04
N HIS A 895 -12.19 -34.46 18.25
CA HIS A 895 -11.56 -35.59 17.57
C HIS A 895 -11.94 -35.72 16.09
N LEU A 896 -13.16 -35.33 15.69
CA LEU A 896 -13.52 -35.28 14.28
C LEU A 896 -12.71 -34.22 13.52
N VAL A 897 -12.49 -33.06 14.14
CA VAL A 897 -11.66 -31.98 13.56
C VAL A 897 -10.22 -32.45 13.44
N LEU A 898 -9.61 -32.98 14.52
CA LEU A 898 -8.23 -33.46 14.50
C LEU A 898 -8.01 -34.60 13.49
N ASN A 899 -8.98 -35.51 13.35
CA ASN A 899 -8.88 -36.60 12.38
C ASN A 899 -9.04 -36.12 10.93
N GLN A 900 -9.86 -35.10 10.69
CA GLN A 900 -10.11 -34.59 9.34
C GLN A 900 -9.01 -33.62 8.87
N PHE A 901 -8.49 -32.79 9.76
CA PHE A 901 -7.53 -31.71 9.48
C PHE A 901 -6.20 -31.96 10.20
N PRO A 902 -5.22 -32.62 9.55
CA PRO A 902 -3.92 -32.95 10.15
C PRO A 902 -3.09 -31.72 10.54
N GLU A 903 -3.38 -30.58 9.92
CA GLU A 903 -2.70 -29.30 10.12
C GLU A 903 -3.08 -28.65 11.45
N VAL A 904 -4.18 -29.12 12.07
CA VAL A 904 -4.61 -28.72 13.40
C VAL A 904 -3.85 -29.53 14.45
N TYR A 905 -3.01 -28.85 15.23
CA TYR A 905 -2.30 -29.43 16.37
C TYR A 905 -3.24 -29.77 17.53
N MET A 906 -4.18 -28.86 17.84
CA MET A 906 -5.13 -29.02 18.93
C MET A 906 -6.48 -28.42 18.55
N ALA A 907 -7.58 -29.08 18.89
CA ALA A 907 -8.91 -28.51 18.81
C ALA A 907 -9.50 -28.40 20.22
N LYS A 908 -10.07 -27.24 20.57
CA LYS A 908 -10.81 -27.05 21.81
C LYS A 908 -12.22 -26.58 21.54
N CYS A 909 -13.19 -27.29 22.09
CA CYS A 909 -14.59 -26.94 21.93
C CYS A 909 -15.15 -26.36 23.23
N LEU A 910 -15.72 -25.16 23.15
CA LEU A 910 -16.29 -24.42 24.28
C LEU A 910 -17.82 -24.46 24.19
N ASN A 911 -18.47 -25.03 25.20
CA ASN A 911 -19.92 -25.15 25.24
C ASN A 911 -20.60 -23.82 25.57
N HIS A 912 -21.77 -23.61 24.98
CA HIS A 912 -22.58 -22.40 25.20
C HIS A 912 -21.81 -21.11 24.89
N THR A 913 -20.82 -21.19 24.01
CA THR A 913 -20.05 -20.02 23.58
C THR A 913 -20.22 -19.83 22.09
N GLY A 914 -20.16 -18.58 21.67
CA GLY A 914 -20.24 -18.22 20.26
C GLY A 914 -20.41 -16.72 20.08
N PHE A 915 -20.50 -16.32 18.82
CA PHE A 915 -20.72 -14.94 18.46
C PHE A 915 -22.20 -14.71 18.15
N THR A 916 -22.75 -13.63 18.70
CA THR A 916 -24.12 -13.20 18.37
C THR A 916 -24.07 -11.93 17.54
N HIS A 917 -24.90 -11.88 16.50
CA HIS A 917 -25.17 -10.65 15.78
C HIS A 917 -26.16 -9.81 16.60
N GLY A 918 -25.81 -8.56 16.89
CA GLY A 918 -26.80 -7.58 17.36
C GLY A 918 -27.82 -7.29 16.25
N CYS A 919 -28.99 -6.74 16.59
CA CYS A 919 -29.88 -6.19 15.56
C CYS A 919 -29.20 -4.97 14.90
N GLY A 920 -29.09 -4.97 13.57
CA GLY A 920 -28.35 -3.97 12.79
C GLY A 920 -26.87 -4.34 12.58
N ASN A 921 -26.12 -3.56 11.80
CA ASN A 921 -24.67 -3.73 11.52
C ASN A 921 -23.79 -3.51 12.76
N GLN A 922 -24.10 -4.16 13.88
CA GLN A 922 -23.28 -4.17 15.07
C GLN A 922 -22.23 -5.28 14.95
N PRO A 923 -20.98 -5.04 15.40
CA PRO A 923 -19.93 -6.05 15.37
C PRO A 923 -20.35 -7.30 16.14
N GLN A 924 -19.81 -8.45 15.74
CA GLN A 924 -20.07 -9.72 16.41
C GLN A 924 -19.69 -9.62 17.89
N VAL A 925 -20.66 -9.84 18.79
CA VAL A 925 -20.42 -9.82 20.23
C VAL A 925 -20.18 -11.26 20.70
N TYR A 926 -18.98 -11.51 21.20
CA TYR A 926 -18.65 -12.77 21.87
C TYR A 926 -19.53 -12.96 23.11
N ARG A 927 -20.16 -14.12 23.23
CA ARG A 927 -20.96 -14.49 24.40
C ARG A 927 -20.51 -15.84 24.94
N GLU A 928 -20.30 -15.86 26.25
CA GLU A 928 -19.97 -17.08 27.00
C GLU A 928 -21.20 -17.90 27.42
N ASN A 929 -22.41 -17.36 27.17
CA ASN A 929 -23.70 -17.96 27.58
C ASN A 929 -24.70 -18.06 26.42
N TYR A 930 -24.22 -18.46 25.23
CA TYR A 930 -25.05 -18.72 24.06
C TYR A 930 -25.52 -20.18 24.00
N ALA A 931 -26.61 -20.48 24.71
CA ALA A 931 -27.18 -21.83 24.76
C ALA A 931 -27.47 -22.41 23.36
N GLY A 932 -27.25 -23.72 23.20
CA GLY A 932 -27.37 -24.41 21.91
C GLY A 932 -26.18 -24.26 20.95
N HIS A 933 -25.19 -23.43 21.27
CA HIS A 933 -24.00 -23.23 20.45
C HIS A 933 -22.74 -23.86 21.06
N VAL A 934 -21.80 -24.23 20.19
CA VAL A 934 -20.47 -24.74 20.54
C VAL A 934 -19.46 -24.01 19.66
N LEU A 935 -18.54 -23.28 20.27
CA LEU A 935 -17.42 -22.67 19.55
C LEU A 935 -16.28 -23.68 19.45
N VAL A 936 -15.82 -23.93 18.23
CA VAL A 936 -14.67 -24.80 17.96
C VAL A 936 -13.46 -23.91 17.72
N VAL A 937 -12.42 -24.06 18.54
CA VAL A 937 -11.15 -23.32 18.44
C VAL A 937 -10.05 -24.29 18.00
N PRO A 938 -9.79 -24.40 16.69
CA PRO A 938 -8.64 -25.13 16.17
C PRO A 938 -7.36 -24.29 16.32
N VAL A 939 -6.28 -24.94 16.73
CA VAL A 939 -4.93 -24.37 16.85
C VAL A 939 -4.02 -25.13 15.88
N PRO A 940 -3.48 -24.49 14.82
CA PRO A 940 -2.62 -25.15 13.85
C PRO A 940 -1.21 -25.45 14.40
N TYR A 941 -0.45 -26.29 13.69
CA TYR A 941 1.01 -26.38 13.89
C TYR A 941 1.66 -25.06 13.44
N VAL A 942 2.50 -24.48 14.29
CA VAL A 942 3.32 -23.28 13.98
C VAL A 942 4.63 -23.70 13.30
#